data_AF-A0A6G6INT5-F1
#
_entry.id   AF-A0A6G6INT5-F1
#
_cell.length_a   1.000
_cell.length_b   1.000
_cell.length_c   1.000
_cell.angle_alpha   90.00
_cell.angle_beta   90.00
_cell.angle_gamma   90.00
#
_symmetry.space_group_name_H-M   'P 1'
#
loop_
_entity.id
_entity.type
_entity.pdbx_description
1 polymer ?
#
loop_
_entity_poly.entity_id
_entity_poly.type
_entity_poly.pdbx_seq_one_letter_code
_entity_poly.pdbx_strand_id
1 'polypeptide(L)'
;MPVAPTLSPAELEARLRLHALPELGPRRFHRLLEAFGSASAALSAPAAAWRSLGLPAACAEPRRDASIREQAAEVLHWLEAAEHHLVMWDAPGYPALLAELGDAPPLLFLAGEPNLLERPQLAMVGSRRASKPGLDTARAFARSLAGGGFVITSGLALGIDGAAHEGALEAGGKTVAVLGTGLERLYPRRHLGLAKRIVEQGGAVISELPLNSAPQASNFPRRNRIMIRWYDYPREFLRINAVAKAYAYVRYSRITQESGDSEARQYNALERFTASTGVEIQEVIYDRGKSAFRGDNARSGYFKEILERINNRKIKKDDFLVVESIDRITRQRVIDGVELLQGILKKGIKIYTTTDEKIYSYSDPARDFETLMMIALIAQRANEESETKSKRLNSAWRKRREKAQNGEIIIKSGKAVPYGLRVENGQFVIVEEEQKEIEQLFNFILEYGINTSIVKINKISKKKWNNGTLNKILKAKTVIGCMPMHRIEYDEKGKSKKILTGYIENYYPKIIEPALFYKAVDTMKNRKAKNWTGNRTEQDFNIFKHQIYCAECGSKMYYDHRGSRYKDKIYPFFKCDNARVQKHICTAENVRFEYVLGSLLDSLKSIKKIGNSTSWQKTGFGKRANKFNGSISSVLKIEKDIDNDVSVKIKELNECRLKIENLNAKIEELDFNVPKIFVKKLSELEHQYDEMKKEIEILESQSTEQIDIQDELTVIELFKTESGRLKLNRFFKENSIIFNVSHEKKSRTTRFEIKRKNDVTDERLSLNLKTFQQKNILHEFDLVDLQTMFDLSVKD
;
A
#
# COMPACT_ATOMS: atom_id res chain seq x y z
N MET A 1 45.83 32.67 -27.69
CA MET A 1 46.93 32.17 -26.86
C MET A 1 47.82 33.34 -26.47
N PRO A 2 47.85 33.77 -25.20
CA PRO A 2 48.98 34.51 -24.65
C PRO A 2 50.00 33.51 -24.12
N VAL A 3 51.24 33.61 -24.61
CA VAL A 3 52.39 32.80 -24.19
C VAL A 3 52.71 33.16 -22.74
N ALA A 4 52.72 32.16 -21.85
CA ALA A 4 53.11 32.34 -20.45
C ALA A 4 54.56 32.89 -20.36
N PRO A 5 54.89 33.72 -19.36
CA PRO A 5 56.26 34.18 -19.16
C PRO A 5 57.15 32.95 -19.01
N THR A 6 58.07 32.77 -19.97
CA THR A 6 58.98 31.63 -20.02
C THR A 6 59.90 31.66 -18.81
N LEU A 7 59.62 30.80 -17.82
CA LEU A 7 60.57 30.47 -16.78
C LEU A 7 61.90 30.07 -17.43
N SER A 8 63.03 30.48 -16.85
CA SER A 8 64.32 30.01 -17.36
C SER A 8 64.44 28.49 -17.19
N PRO A 9 65.11 27.77 -18.11
CA PRO A 9 65.30 26.32 -17.98
C PRO A 9 65.94 25.91 -16.64
N ALA A 10 66.85 26.75 -16.13
CA ALA A 10 67.49 26.55 -14.83
C ALA A 10 66.51 26.66 -13.66
N GLU A 11 65.57 27.61 -13.70
CA GLU A 11 64.55 27.75 -12.66
C GLU A 11 63.52 26.62 -12.71
N LEU A 12 63.18 26.15 -13.91
CA LEU A 12 62.33 24.97 -14.08
C LEU A 12 63.00 23.72 -13.49
N GLU A 13 64.26 23.43 -13.86
CA GLU A 13 65.04 22.32 -13.28
C GLU A 13 65.10 22.44 -11.75
N ALA A 14 65.34 23.64 -11.22
CA ALA A 14 65.39 23.88 -9.79
C ALA A 14 64.06 23.57 -9.08
N ARG A 15 62.91 23.96 -9.67
CA ARG A 15 61.58 23.64 -9.13
C ARG A 15 61.31 22.14 -9.13
N LEU A 16 61.69 21.43 -10.20
CA LEU A 16 61.57 19.98 -10.29
C LEU A 16 62.40 19.29 -9.20
N ARG A 17 63.64 19.75 -9.00
CA ARG A 17 64.53 19.23 -7.95
C ARG A 17 63.96 19.47 -6.56
N LEU A 18 63.43 20.67 -6.28
CA LEU A 18 62.77 20.94 -4.99
C LEU A 18 61.59 19.97 -4.78
N HIS A 19 60.74 19.78 -5.78
CA HIS A 19 59.57 18.90 -5.69
C HIS A 19 59.94 17.43 -5.43
N ALA A 20 61.07 16.96 -5.97
CA ALA A 20 61.59 15.61 -5.75
C ALA A 20 62.19 15.37 -4.36
N LEU A 21 62.43 16.41 -3.56
CA LEU A 21 63.07 16.25 -2.24
C LEU A 21 62.15 15.53 -1.23
N PRO A 22 62.69 14.58 -0.45
CA PRO A 22 61.91 13.85 0.54
C PRO A 22 61.42 14.82 1.62
N GLU A 23 60.19 14.61 2.10
CA GLU A 23 59.53 15.47 3.08
C GLU A 23 59.34 16.95 2.68
N LEU A 24 59.63 17.34 1.44
CA LEU A 24 59.32 18.69 0.97
C LEU A 24 57.89 18.77 0.44
N GLY A 25 56.93 18.99 1.36
CA GLY A 25 55.53 19.21 0.99
C GLY A 25 55.25 20.61 0.38
N PRO A 26 54.06 20.82 -0.20
CA PRO A 26 53.68 22.08 -0.88
C PRO A 26 53.93 23.35 -0.05
N ARG A 27 53.54 23.36 1.23
CA ARG A 27 53.74 24.51 2.12
C ARG A 27 55.22 24.87 2.32
N ARG A 28 56.09 23.86 2.43
CA ARG A 28 57.54 24.05 2.59
C ARG A 28 58.15 24.54 1.28
N PHE A 29 57.65 24.03 0.16
CA PHE A 29 58.03 24.50 -1.18
C PHE A 29 57.75 25.99 -1.35
N HIS A 30 56.51 26.44 -1.07
CA HIS A 30 56.17 27.87 -1.13
C HIS A 30 56.99 28.73 -0.16
N ARG A 31 57.18 28.27 1.08
CA ARG A 31 58.01 28.96 2.08
C ARG A 31 59.45 29.18 1.59
N LEU A 32 60.04 28.20 0.88
CA LEU A 32 61.38 28.36 0.30
C LEU A 32 61.40 29.44 -0.77
N LEU A 33 60.39 29.50 -1.63
CA LEU A 33 60.31 30.51 -2.68
C LEU A 33 60.05 31.90 -2.13
N GLU A 34 59.20 32.03 -1.11
CA GLU A 34 58.98 33.30 -0.40
C GLU A 34 60.24 33.80 0.29
N ALA A 35 61.03 32.90 0.89
CA ALA A 35 62.24 33.28 1.63
C ALA A 35 63.43 33.60 0.73
N PHE A 36 63.60 32.89 -0.40
CA PHE A 36 64.78 33.00 -1.27
C PHE A 36 64.50 33.65 -2.63
N GLY A 37 63.24 33.96 -2.95
CA GLY A 37 62.80 34.59 -4.20
C GLY A 37 62.69 33.64 -5.40
N SER A 38 63.51 32.59 -5.47
CA SER A 38 63.48 31.58 -6.55
C SER A 38 63.93 30.20 -6.08
N ALA A 39 63.57 29.15 -6.83
CA ALA A 39 63.98 27.79 -6.55
C ALA A 39 65.50 27.62 -6.71
N SER A 40 66.08 28.29 -7.72
CA SER A 40 67.52 28.29 -7.97
C SER A 40 68.30 28.90 -6.80
N ALA A 41 67.81 30.00 -6.24
CA ALA A 41 68.38 30.63 -5.06
C ALA A 41 68.22 29.74 -3.82
N ALA A 42 67.06 29.12 -3.63
CA ALA A 42 66.81 28.20 -2.53
C ALA A 42 67.77 26.99 -2.54
N LEU A 43 67.98 26.35 -3.69
CA LEU A 43 68.94 25.22 -3.83
C LEU A 43 70.40 25.65 -3.62
N SER A 44 70.72 26.90 -3.99
CA SER A 44 72.05 27.48 -3.79
C SER A 44 72.32 27.85 -2.33
N ALA A 45 71.28 28.08 -1.52
CA ALA A 45 71.43 28.36 -0.10
C ALA A 45 72.05 27.18 0.69
N PRO A 46 72.77 27.45 1.80
CA PRO A 46 73.29 26.42 2.68
C PRO A 46 72.16 25.70 3.45
N ALA A 47 72.35 24.42 3.80
CA ALA A 47 71.35 23.63 4.54
C ALA A 47 70.96 24.29 5.88
N ALA A 48 71.89 25.01 6.52
CA ALA A 48 71.63 25.77 7.73
C ALA A 48 70.53 26.83 7.56
N ALA A 49 70.47 27.49 6.40
CA ALA A 49 69.44 28.50 6.10
C ALA A 49 68.04 27.86 5.95
N TRP A 50 67.96 26.63 5.45
CA TRP A 50 66.69 25.90 5.39
C TRP A 50 66.25 25.45 6.79
N ARG A 51 67.20 25.00 7.62
CA ARG A 51 66.94 24.63 9.02
C ARG A 51 66.45 25.82 9.85
N SER A 52 66.99 27.03 9.65
CA SER A 52 66.48 28.24 10.30
C SER A 52 65.04 28.62 9.90
N LEU A 53 64.58 28.17 8.72
CA LEU A 53 63.18 28.32 8.28
C LEU A 53 62.25 27.19 8.81
N GLY A 54 62.80 26.30 9.65
CA GLY A 54 62.08 25.17 10.24
C GLY A 54 61.89 23.99 9.29
N LEU A 55 62.72 23.85 8.25
CA LEU A 55 62.69 22.68 7.37
C LEU A 55 63.52 21.51 7.94
N PRO A 56 63.05 20.26 7.83
CA PRO A 56 63.81 19.09 8.30
C PRO A 56 65.15 18.90 7.57
N ALA A 57 66.11 18.28 8.26
CA ALA A 57 67.37 17.86 7.64
C ALA A 57 67.15 16.89 6.47
N ALA A 58 66.10 16.06 6.54
CA ALA A 58 65.73 15.11 5.50
C ALA A 58 65.54 15.77 4.12
N CYS A 59 64.98 16.97 4.03
CA CYS A 59 64.87 17.70 2.76
C CYS A 59 66.06 18.64 2.48
N ALA A 60 66.70 19.18 3.52
CA ALA A 60 67.75 20.18 3.36
C ALA A 60 69.11 19.61 2.93
N GLU A 61 69.49 18.45 3.46
CA GLU A 61 70.79 17.83 3.15
C GLU A 61 70.88 17.31 1.70
N PRO A 62 69.90 16.55 1.15
CA PRO A 62 69.98 16.02 -0.21
C PRO A 62 69.68 17.04 -1.33
N ARG A 63 69.48 18.33 -1.02
CA ARG A 63 69.13 19.37 -2.02
C ARG A 63 70.12 19.46 -3.19
N ARG A 64 71.39 19.07 -2.98
CA ARG A 64 72.45 19.05 -4.01
C ARG A 64 72.86 17.65 -4.44
N ASP A 65 72.13 16.63 -4.03
CA ASP A 65 72.42 15.25 -4.39
C ASP A 65 72.24 15.02 -5.91
N ALA A 66 73.09 14.19 -6.50
CA ALA A 66 73.07 13.88 -7.91
C ALA A 66 71.78 13.14 -8.31
N SER A 67 71.30 12.26 -7.43
CA SER A 67 70.06 11.49 -7.63
C SER A 67 68.82 12.37 -7.85
N ILE A 68 68.72 13.48 -7.11
CA ILE A 68 67.62 14.45 -7.22
C ILE A 68 67.71 15.22 -8.55
N ARG A 69 68.93 15.50 -9.01
CA ARG A 69 69.16 16.15 -10.30
C ARG A 69 68.79 15.23 -11.46
N GLU A 70 69.15 13.95 -11.38
CA GLU A 70 68.76 12.95 -12.37
C GLU A 70 67.24 12.80 -12.48
N GLN A 71 66.52 12.74 -11.37
CA GLN A 71 65.04 12.71 -11.38
C GLN A 71 64.43 13.95 -12.06
N ALA A 72 65.00 15.14 -11.86
CA ALA A 72 64.54 16.34 -12.55
C ALA A 72 64.82 16.27 -14.07
N ALA A 73 65.96 15.71 -14.48
CA ALA A 73 66.29 15.50 -15.88
C ALA A 73 65.34 14.48 -16.55
N GLU A 74 64.97 13.39 -15.85
CA GLU A 74 63.96 12.42 -16.32
C GLU A 74 62.62 13.11 -16.59
N VAL A 75 62.19 14.01 -15.70
CA VAL A 75 60.96 14.78 -15.90
C VAL A 75 61.06 15.73 -17.09
N LEU A 76 62.19 16.40 -17.28
CA LEU A 76 62.40 17.27 -18.44
C LEU A 76 62.32 16.48 -19.75
N HIS A 77 62.91 15.28 -19.80
CA HIS A 77 62.79 14.39 -20.94
C HIS A 77 61.34 13.91 -21.14
N TRP A 78 60.62 13.57 -20.06
CA TRP A 78 59.22 13.18 -20.12
C TRP A 78 58.33 14.29 -20.72
N LEU A 79 58.65 15.56 -20.46
CA LEU A 79 57.95 16.73 -21.00
C LEU A 79 58.21 16.99 -22.50
N GLU A 80 59.12 16.26 -23.15
CA GLU A 80 59.35 16.37 -24.60
C GLU A 80 58.21 15.75 -25.41
N ALA A 81 57.40 14.86 -24.81
CA ALA A 81 56.25 14.28 -25.48
C ALA A 81 55.09 15.28 -25.57
N ALA A 82 54.44 15.34 -26.74
CA ALA A 82 53.42 16.36 -27.05
C ALA A 82 52.18 16.33 -26.12
N GLU A 83 51.85 15.15 -25.57
CA GLU A 83 50.69 14.97 -24.67
C GLU A 83 51.05 15.20 -23.19
N HIS A 84 52.32 15.48 -22.87
CA HIS A 84 52.79 15.65 -21.51
C HIS A 84 52.96 17.12 -21.17
N HIS A 85 52.41 17.51 -20.03
CA HIS A 85 52.38 18.88 -19.59
C HIS A 85 52.74 18.99 -18.11
N LEU A 86 53.37 20.12 -17.77
CA LEU A 86 53.61 20.54 -16.40
C LEU A 86 52.85 21.85 -16.15
N VAL A 87 51.92 21.81 -15.20
CA VAL A 87 51.13 22.97 -14.79
C VAL A 87 51.64 23.42 -13.42
N MET A 88 52.19 24.64 -13.35
CA MET A 88 52.80 25.22 -12.14
C MET A 88 51.82 26.18 -11.47
N TRP A 89 51.81 26.27 -10.14
CA TRP A 89 50.86 27.09 -9.37
C TRP A 89 50.83 28.59 -9.73
N ASP A 90 51.95 29.12 -10.23
CA ASP A 90 52.11 30.51 -10.63
C ASP A 90 51.97 30.72 -12.15
N ALA A 91 51.61 29.66 -12.89
CA ALA A 91 51.32 29.75 -14.32
C ALA A 91 49.85 30.11 -14.57
N PRO A 92 49.54 30.89 -15.64
CA PRO A 92 48.17 31.31 -15.96
C PRO A 92 47.16 30.17 -16.16
N GLY A 93 47.61 28.99 -16.59
CA GLY A 93 46.76 27.81 -16.79
C GLY A 93 46.59 26.94 -15.55
N TYR A 94 47.03 27.42 -14.37
CA TYR A 94 46.82 26.70 -13.13
C TYR A 94 45.38 26.88 -12.64
N PRO A 95 44.70 25.83 -12.20
CA PRO A 95 43.28 25.93 -11.91
C PRO A 95 42.99 26.81 -10.69
N ALA A 96 42.20 27.87 -10.88
CA ALA A 96 41.94 28.87 -9.84
C ALA A 96 41.42 28.27 -8.53
N LEU A 97 40.46 27.33 -8.61
CA LEU A 97 39.90 26.67 -7.42
C LEU A 97 40.94 25.85 -6.65
N LEU A 98 41.91 25.27 -7.37
CA LEU A 98 42.97 24.48 -6.77
C LEU A 98 44.01 25.38 -6.08
N ALA A 99 44.25 26.58 -6.61
CA ALA A 99 45.17 27.57 -6.03
C ALA A 99 44.71 28.09 -4.66
N GLU A 100 43.41 28.03 -4.36
CA GLU A 100 42.85 28.42 -3.05
C GLU A 100 43.18 27.43 -1.93
N LEU A 101 43.70 26.24 -2.24
CA LEU A 101 44.12 25.31 -1.21
C LEU A 101 45.34 25.86 -0.48
N GLY A 102 45.28 25.92 0.86
CA GLY A 102 46.44 26.26 1.68
C GLY A 102 47.60 25.25 1.58
N ASP A 103 47.45 24.18 0.82
CA ASP A 103 48.48 23.22 0.41
C ASP A 103 48.43 22.91 -1.10
N ALA A 104 48.04 23.89 -1.92
CA ALA A 104 47.95 23.76 -3.38
C ALA A 104 49.23 23.12 -3.96
N PRO A 105 49.12 22.07 -4.79
CA PRO A 105 50.30 21.40 -5.32
C PRO A 105 51.10 22.37 -6.20
N PRO A 106 52.40 22.61 -5.92
CA PRO A 106 53.18 23.54 -6.71
C PRO A 106 53.30 23.05 -8.15
N LEU A 107 53.49 21.75 -8.33
CA LEU A 107 53.63 21.13 -9.63
C LEU A 107 52.52 20.10 -9.84
N LEU A 108 51.86 20.18 -10.99
CA LEU A 108 50.92 19.19 -11.49
C LEU A 108 51.43 18.62 -12.81
N PHE A 109 51.71 17.33 -12.81
CA PHE A 109 52.03 16.56 -14.01
C PHE A 109 50.75 16.10 -14.67
N LEU A 110 50.64 16.28 -15.98
CA LEU A 110 49.44 15.98 -16.74
C LEU A 110 49.81 15.24 -18.04
N ALA A 111 49.09 14.17 -18.34
CA ALA A 111 49.06 13.54 -19.65
C ALA A 111 47.67 13.74 -20.27
N GLY A 112 47.59 14.29 -21.48
CA GLY A 112 46.34 14.62 -22.18
C GLY A 112 46.05 16.12 -22.23
N GLU A 113 44.79 16.53 -22.16
CA GLU A 113 44.36 17.90 -22.45
C GLU A 113 44.40 18.84 -21.22
N PRO A 114 45.32 19.82 -21.14
CA PRO A 114 45.46 20.69 -19.96
C PRO A 114 44.29 21.66 -19.79
N ASN A 115 43.67 22.11 -20.89
CA ASN A 115 42.56 23.06 -20.87
C ASN A 115 41.29 22.49 -20.18
N LEU A 116 41.21 21.18 -19.97
CA LEU A 116 40.10 20.57 -19.23
C LEU A 116 40.07 20.98 -17.76
N LEU A 117 41.23 21.32 -17.19
CA LEU A 117 41.35 21.65 -15.78
C LEU A 117 40.61 22.94 -15.42
N GLU A 118 40.32 23.83 -16.37
CA GLU A 118 39.54 25.04 -16.13
C GLU A 118 38.04 24.86 -16.44
N ARG A 119 37.65 23.73 -17.04
CA ARG A 119 36.25 23.47 -17.38
C ARG A 119 35.43 23.10 -16.15
N PRO A 120 34.10 23.33 -16.19
CA PRO A 120 33.20 22.83 -15.15
C PRO A 120 33.33 21.31 -14.97
N GLN A 121 33.75 20.92 -13.76
CA GLN A 121 34.08 19.55 -13.41
C GLN A 121 33.16 19.03 -12.31
N LEU A 122 32.81 17.74 -12.36
CA LEU A 122 32.11 17.07 -11.27
C LEU A 122 32.92 15.88 -10.76
N ALA A 123 33.25 15.91 -9.47
CA ALA A 123 33.95 14.82 -8.82
C ALA A 123 32.99 13.65 -8.52
N MET A 124 33.33 12.45 -9.00
CA MET A 124 32.60 11.22 -8.68
C MET A 124 33.51 10.27 -7.90
N VAL A 125 33.11 9.92 -6.68
CA VAL A 125 33.87 9.05 -5.78
C VAL A 125 32.98 7.96 -5.21
N GLY A 126 33.55 6.79 -4.91
CA GLY A 126 32.79 5.77 -4.22
C GLY A 126 33.56 4.51 -3.86
N SER A 127 32.82 3.44 -3.55
CA SER A 127 33.40 2.18 -3.07
C SER A 127 34.29 1.52 -4.12
N ARG A 128 35.48 1.07 -3.68
CA ARG A 128 36.39 0.23 -4.48
C ARG A 128 35.86 -1.18 -4.72
N ARG A 129 34.91 -1.63 -3.89
CA ARG A 129 34.20 -2.91 -3.98
C ARG A 129 32.70 -2.64 -4.11
N ALA A 130 32.31 -1.94 -5.17
CA ALA A 130 30.92 -1.62 -5.43
C ALA A 130 30.13 -2.84 -5.94
N SER A 131 28.84 -2.89 -5.61
CA SER A 131 27.91 -3.87 -6.16
C SER A 131 27.63 -3.57 -7.64
N LYS A 132 27.17 -4.59 -8.39
CA LYS A 132 26.82 -4.42 -9.81
C LYS A 132 25.82 -3.26 -10.04
N PRO A 133 24.71 -3.13 -9.28
CA PRO A 133 23.82 -1.97 -9.40
C PRO A 133 24.52 -0.63 -9.13
N GLY A 134 25.43 -0.58 -8.16
CA GLY A 134 26.19 0.65 -7.86
C GLY A 134 27.12 1.07 -9.00
N LEU A 135 27.77 0.10 -9.66
CA LEU A 135 28.57 0.35 -10.86
C LEU A 135 27.70 0.85 -12.02
N ASP A 136 26.54 0.21 -12.24
CA ASP A 136 25.63 0.58 -13.32
C ASP A 136 25.06 1.99 -13.10
N THR A 137 24.75 2.35 -11.85
CA THR A 137 24.32 3.72 -11.49
C THR A 137 25.43 4.73 -11.70
N ALA A 138 26.65 4.47 -11.22
CA ALA A 138 27.78 5.39 -11.39
C ALA A 138 28.09 5.63 -12.88
N ARG A 139 28.09 4.57 -13.68
CA ARG A 139 28.30 4.65 -15.13
C ARG A 139 27.20 5.44 -15.82
N ALA A 140 25.92 5.14 -15.53
CA ALA A 140 24.78 5.85 -16.11
C ALA A 140 24.78 7.34 -15.75
N PHE A 141 25.11 7.67 -14.49
CA PHE A 141 25.16 9.04 -14.01
C PHE A 141 26.29 9.83 -14.67
N ALA A 142 27.50 9.25 -14.72
CA ALA A 142 28.62 9.86 -15.41
C ALA A 142 28.36 10.06 -16.91
N ARG A 143 27.73 9.08 -17.57
CA ARG A 143 27.31 9.19 -18.97
C ARG A 143 26.35 10.36 -19.20
N SER A 144 25.34 10.49 -18.35
CA SER A 144 24.37 11.59 -18.45
C SER A 144 25.00 12.96 -18.22
N LEU A 145 25.88 13.08 -17.22
CA LEU A 145 26.54 14.35 -16.88
C LEU A 145 27.57 14.77 -17.93
N ALA A 146 28.36 13.82 -18.40
CA ALA A 146 29.33 14.05 -19.46
C ALA A 146 28.65 14.42 -20.78
N GLY A 147 27.53 13.76 -21.11
CA GLY A 147 26.67 14.14 -22.24
C GLY A 147 26.06 15.54 -22.10
N GLY A 148 25.91 16.04 -20.87
CA GLY A 148 25.51 17.43 -20.57
C GLY A 148 26.64 18.46 -20.64
N GLY A 149 27.87 18.05 -20.97
CA GLY A 149 29.03 18.95 -21.15
C GLY A 149 29.94 19.12 -19.93
N PHE A 150 29.66 18.45 -18.81
CA PHE A 150 30.53 18.43 -17.63
C PHE A 150 31.73 17.51 -17.84
N VAL A 151 32.86 17.89 -17.26
CA VAL A 151 34.05 17.03 -17.22
C VAL A 151 33.98 16.17 -15.95
N ILE A 152 34.00 14.84 -16.09
CA ILE A 152 33.95 13.94 -14.93
C ILE A 152 35.33 13.81 -14.32
N THR A 153 35.49 14.15 -13.04
CA THR A 153 36.75 14.01 -12.32
C THR A 153 36.67 12.84 -11.34
N SER A 154 37.63 11.93 -11.38
CA SER A 154 37.65 10.81 -10.44
C SER A 154 39.06 10.27 -10.24
N GLY A 155 39.21 9.31 -9.34
CA GLY A 155 40.50 8.84 -8.85
C GLY A 155 41.13 7.69 -9.61
N LEU A 156 40.49 7.21 -10.68
CA LEU A 156 40.87 5.99 -11.41
C LEU A 156 40.98 4.73 -10.52
N ALA A 157 40.40 4.71 -9.31
CA ALA A 157 40.39 3.52 -8.46
C ALA A 157 39.47 2.44 -9.05
N LEU A 158 39.59 1.19 -8.56
CA LEU A 158 38.60 0.15 -8.88
C LEU A 158 37.19 0.57 -8.43
N GLY A 159 36.17 -0.04 -9.00
CA GLY A 159 34.78 0.18 -8.59
C GLY A 159 34.16 1.43 -9.21
N ILE A 160 33.62 2.31 -8.35
CA ILE A 160 32.86 3.50 -8.77
C ILE A 160 33.69 4.44 -9.65
N ASP A 161 34.94 4.72 -9.28
CA ASP A 161 35.81 5.63 -10.03
C ASP A 161 36.02 5.15 -11.48
N GLY A 162 36.35 3.86 -11.66
CA GLY A 162 36.47 3.24 -12.99
C GLY A 162 35.16 3.31 -13.79
N ALA A 163 34.03 2.99 -13.16
CA ALA A 163 32.72 3.06 -13.81
C ALA A 163 32.32 4.50 -14.21
N ALA A 164 32.71 5.50 -13.43
CA ALA A 164 32.46 6.91 -13.74
C ALA A 164 33.25 7.36 -14.98
N HIS A 165 34.55 7.05 -15.04
CA HIS A 165 35.35 7.34 -16.23
C HIS A 165 34.82 6.63 -17.47
N GLU A 166 34.45 5.35 -17.37
CA GLU A 166 33.85 4.61 -18.49
C GLU A 166 32.54 5.25 -18.97
N GLY A 167 31.66 5.63 -18.05
CA GLY A 167 30.40 6.29 -18.39
C GLY A 167 30.62 7.61 -19.14
N ALA A 168 31.61 8.41 -18.71
CA ALA A 168 31.96 9.66 -19.37
C ALA A 168 32.44 9.44 -20.81
N LEU A 169 33.34 8.47 -21.01
CA LEU A 169 33.87 8.12 -22.33
C LEU A 169 32.79 7.54 -23.26
N GLU A 170 31.86 6.74 -22.74
CA GLU A 170 30.73 6.19 -23.51
C GLU A 170 29.79 7.27 -24.06
N ALA A 171 29.72 8.44 -23.42
CA ALA A 171 28.96 9.59 -23.90
C ALA A 171 29.72 10.44 -24.95
N GLY A 172 30.99 10.11 -25.25
CA GLY A 172 31.90 11.00 -25.97
C GLY A 172 32.27 12.27 -25.19
N GLY A 173 32.00 12.29 -23.88
CA GLY A 173 32.34 13.40 -23.00
C GLY A 173 33.79 13.33 -22.51
N LYS A 174 34.17 14.30 -21.67
CA LYS A 174 35.56 14.44 -21.19
C LYS A 174 35.68 14.01 -19.72
N THR A 175 36.85 13.50 -19.36
CA THR A 175 37.11 13.06 -17.98
C THR A 175 38.56 13.28 -17.56
N VAL A 176 38.76 13.59 -16.28
CA VAL A 176 40.06 13.83 -15.65
C VAL A 176 40.30 12.80 -14.54
N ALA A 177 41.37 12.04 -14.66
CA ALA A 177 41.78 11.04 -13.67
C ALA A 177 42.88 11.60 -12.76
N VAL A 178 42.65 11.65 -11.44
CA VAL A 178 43.61 12.16 -10.46
C VAL A 178 44.28 10.98 -9.74
N LEU A 179 45.59 10.81 -9.95
CA LEU A 179 46.33 9.65 -9.45
C LEU A 179 46.88 9.85 -8.03
N GLY A 180 46.86 8.77 -7.25
CA GLY A 180 47.60 8.66 -5.97
C GLY A 180 49.02 8.11 -6.15
N THR A 181 49.51 8.11 -7.39
CA THR A 181 50.82 7.61 -7.83
C THR A 181 51.43 8.61 -8.81
N GLY A 182 52.70 8.45 -9.15
CA GLY A 182 53.26 9.09 -10.33
C GLY A 182 52.62 8.52 -11.61
N LEU A 183 52.70 9.25 -12.72
CA LEU A 183 52.08 8.84 -13.99
C LEU A 183 52.71 7.56 -14.56
N GLU A 184 54.01 7.32 -14.32
CA GLU A 184 54.71 6.11 -14.79
C GLU A 184 54.47 4.88 -13.89
N ARG A 185 53.88 5.08 -12.70
CA ARG A 185 53.55 4.02 -11.74
C ARG A 185 52.04 3.88 -11.54
N LEU A 186 51.26 4.07 -12.60
CA LEU A 186 49.80 4.06 -12.56
C LEU A 186 49.24 2.84 -11.81
N TYR A 187 48.38 3.12 -10.84
CA TYR A 187 47.68 2.13 -10.03
C TYR A 187 46.17 2.41 -10.00
N PRO A 188 45.30 1.38 -10.17
CA PRO A 188 45.61 -0.03 -10.34
C PRO A 188 46.05 -0.38 -11.78
N ARG A 189 46.95 -1.38 -11.94
CA ARG A 189 47.43 -1.83 -13.27
C ARG A 189 46.31 -2.21 -14.24
N ARG A 190 45.17 -2.73 -13.74
CA ARG A 190 44.01 -3.08 -14.57
C ARG A 190 43.40 -1.86 -15.31
N HIS A 191 43.64 -0.64 -14.82
CA HIS A 191 43.12 0.58 -15.44
C HIS A 191 44.12 1.27 -16.38
N LEU A 192 45.25 0.63 -16.73
CA LEU A 192 46.18 1.16 -17.74
C LEU A 192 45.46 1.39 -19.08
N GLY A 193 44.65 0.42 -19.53
CA GLY A 193 43.85 0.59 -20.75
C GLY A 193 42.80 1.68 -20.64
N LEU A 194 42.19 1.85 -19.45
CA LEU A 194 41.23 2.94 -19.21
C LEU A 194 41.92 4.30 -19.26
N ALA A 195 43.07 4.47 -18.60
CA ALA A 195 43.86 5.70 -18.61
C ALA A 195 44.28 6.10 -20.02
N LYS A 196 44.74 5.13 -20.82
CA LYS A 196 45.10 5.36 -22.22
C LYS A 196 43.91 5.89 -23.02
N ARG A 197 42.73 5.27 -22.88
CA ARG A 197 41.50 5.75 -23.53
C ARG A 197 41.08 7.14 -23.06
N ILE A 198 41.30 7.47 -21.78
CA ILE A 198 41.03 8.83 -21.27
C ILE A 198 41.85 9.85 -22.06
N VAL A 199 43.15 9.62 -22.22
CA VAL A 199 44.03 10.52 -23.00
C VAL A 199 43.66 10.53 -24.48
N GLU A 200 43.52 9.36 -25.11
CA GLU A 200 43.18 9.22 -26.54
C GLU A 200 41.85 9.88 -26.93
N GLN A 201 40.88 9.93 -26.01
CA GLN A 201 39.60 10.62 -26.23
C GLN A 201 39.61 12.09 -25.79
N GLY A 202 40.81 12.66 -25.60
CA GLY A 202 41.06 14.05 -25.23
C GLY A 202 40.57 14.40 -23.84
N GLY A 203 40.68 13.46 -22.90
CA GLY A 203 40.63 13.63 -21.45
C GLY A 203 42.01 13.96 -20.87
N ALA A 204 42.18 13.84 -19.55
CA ALA A 204 43.49 14.02 -18.91
C ALA A 204 43.71 13.06 -17.73
N VAL A 205 44.97 12.72 -17.47
CA VAL A 205 45.43 11.99 -16.28
C VAL A 205 46.44 12.88 -15.58
N ILE A 206 46.22 13.15 -14.28
CA ILE A 206 47.02 14.11 -13.52
C ILE A 206 47.58 13.52 -12.23
N SER A 207 48.72 14.04 -11.78
CA SER A 207 49.30 13.75 -10.48
C SER A 207 50.10 14.93 -9.92
N GLU A 208 50.06 15.10 -8.60
CA GLU A 208 50.95 16.03 -7.89
C GLU A 208 52.28 15.37 -7.43
N LEU A 209 52.44 14.07 -7.67
CA LEU A 209 53.57 13.27 -7.19
C LEU A 209 54.65 13.13 -8.28
N PRO A 210 55.93 12.94 -7.90
CA PRO A 210 56.99 12.62 -8.85
C PRO A 210 56.60 11.46 -9.78
N LEU A 211 57.03 11.51 -11.04
CA LEU A 211 56.60 10.59 -12.11
C LEU A 211 56.72 9.10 -11.76
N ASN A 212 57.77 8.75 -11.03
CA ASN A 212 58.09 7.38 -10.61
C ASN A 212 57.53 6.97 -9.24
N SER A 213 56.65 7.78 -8.63
CA SER A 213 56.12 7.55 -7.27
C SER A 213 55.22 6.31 -7.18
N ALA A 214 55.62 5.36 -6.36
CA ALA A 214 54.87 4.12 -6.12
C ALA A 214 53.54 4.35 -5.37
N PRO A 215 52.57 3.41 -5.47
CA PRO A 215 51.33 3.45 -4.69
C PRO A 215 51.59 3.27 -3.19
N GLN A 216 51.56 4.38 -2.46
CA GLN A 216 51.59 4.40 -1.00
C GLN A 216 50.22 4.76 -0.44
N ALA A 217 49.81 4.10 0.66
CA ALA A 217 48.48 4.27 1.24
C ALA A 217 48.18 5.73 1.63
N SER A 218 49.19 6.46 2.11
CA SER A 218 49.12 7.89 2.48
C SER A 218 48.83 8.82 1.30
N ASN A 219 49.17 8.43 0.07
CA ASN A 219 48.98 9.28 -1.11
C ASN A 219 47.52 9.35 -1.57
N PHE A 220 46.70 8.33 -1.28
CA PHE A 220 45.31 8.31 -1.75
C PHE A 220 44.42 9.34 -1.04
N PRO A 221 44.45 9.49 0.30
CA PRO A 221 43.76 10.59 0.98
C PRO A 221 44.29 11.96 0.54
N ARG A 222 45.63 12.10 0.38
CA ARG A 222 46.26 13.34 -0.08
C ARG A 222 45.74 13.75 -1.45
N ARG A 223 45.66 12.83 -2.41
CA ARG A 223 45.10 13.09 -3.75
C ARG A 223 43.63 13.53 -3.70
N ASN A 224 42.82 13.03 -2.75
CA ASN A 224 41.39 13.33 -2.73
C ASN A 224 41.09 14.83 -2.56
N ARG A 225 41.99 15.59 -1.91
CA ARG A 225 41.84 17.05 -1.78
C ARG A 225 41.80 17.76 -3.13
N ILE A 226 42.58 17.26 -4.10
CA ILE A 226 42.62 17.80 -5.46
C ILE A 226 41.27 17.54 -6.12
N MET A 227 40.71 16.33 -5.97
CA MET A 227 39.41 15.98 -6.56
C MET A 227 38.23 16.76 -5.96
N ILE A 228 38.21 16.97 -4.64
CA ILE A 228 37.07 17.58 -3.94
C ILE A 228 36.99 19.08 -4.20
N ARG A 229 38.14 19.76 -4.40
CA ARG A 229 38.16 21.22 -4.55
C ARG A 229 37.52 21.72 -5.85
N TRP A 230 37.38 20.87 -6.85
CA TRP A 230 36.63 21.15 -8.08
C TRP A 230 35.13 21.38 -7.88
N TYR A 231 34.64 21.29 -6.63
CA TYR A 231 33.24 21.48 -6.25
C TYR A 231 32.94 22.81 -5.53
N ASP A 232 33.94 23.62 -5.17
CA ASP A 232 33.73 24.83 -4.37
C ASP A 232 34.00 26.08 -5.22
N TYR A 233 32.96 26.81 -5.60
CA TYR A 233 33.09 28.13 -6.23
C TYR A 233 33.47 29.16 -5.15
N PRO A 234 34.25 30.22 -5.45
CA PRO A 234 34.75 31.14 -4.43
C PRO A 234 33.61 31.79 -3.64
N ARG A 235 33.77 31.81 -2.30
CA ARG A 235 32.98 32.66 -1.40
C ARG A 235 33.48 34.11 -1.52
N GLU A 236 33.17 34.79 -2.61
CA GLU A 236 33.35 36.24 -2.65
C GLU A 236 32.24 36.93 -1.84
N PHE A 237 32.71 37.62 -0.80
CA PHE A 237 31.95 38.43 0.13
C PHE A 237 31.27 39.60 -0.61
N LEU A 238 30.00 39.45 -0.92
CA LEU A 238 29.16 40.57 -1.35
C LEU A 238 28.77 41.38 -0.10
N ARG A 239 29.59 42.37 0.26
CA ARG A 239 29.16 43.46 1.16
C ARG A 239 28.09 44.26 0.42
N ILE A 240 26.81 43.97 0.68
CA ILE A 240 25.71 44.86 0.35
C ILE A 240 25.28 45.58 1.62
N ASN A 241 25.48 46.89 1.63
CA ASN A 241 24.88 47.82 2.57
C ASN A 241 23.35 47.78 2.43
N ALA A 242 22.70 46.98 3.29
CA ALA A 242 21.33 47.17 3.75
C ALA A 242 21.17 46.34 5.03
N VAL A 243 20.54 46.91 6.06
CA VAL A 243 20.28 46.21 7.34
C VAL A 243 19.24 45.11 7.07
N ALA A 244 19.70 43.96 6.60
CA ALA A 244 18.89 42.76 6.39
C ALA A 244 18.42 42.23 7.75
N LYS A 245 17.21 41.67 7.80
CA LYS A 245 16.65 41.08 9.03
C LYS A 245 16.58 39.56 8.89
N ALA A 246 16.81 38.84 9.99
CA ALA A 246 16.69 37.38 10.01
C ALA A 246 15.51 36.89 10.86
N TYR A 247 14.78 35.90 10.35
CA TYR A 247 13.68 35.23 11.01
C TYR A 247 14.01 33.74 11.13
N ALA A 248 14.08 33.21 12.35
CA ALA A 248 14.39 31.80 12.59
C ALA A 248 13.11 30.97 12.71
N TYR A 249 13.07 29.82 12.04
CA TYR A 249 11.95 28.88 12.11
C TYR A 249 12.41 27.53 12.68
N VAL A 250 11.87 27.18 13.84
CA VAL A 250 12.23 26.00 14.62
C VAL A 250 11.01 25.09 14.79
N ARG A 251 11.20 23.78 14.65
CA ARG A 251 10.08 22.84 14.63
C ARG A 251 10.36 21.54 15.39
N TYR A 252 9.37 21.11 16.19
CA TYR A 252 9.43 19.88 16.98
C TYR A 252 8.58 18.73 16.39
N SER A 253 9.07 17.50 16.53
CA SER A 253 8.36 16.30 16.07
C SER A 253 7.69 15.49 17.19
N ARG A 254 8.00 15.74 18.47
CA ARG A 254 7.30 15.18 19.65
C ARG A 254 7.46 16.09 20.86
N ILE A 255 6.49 16.03 21.78
CA ILE A 255 6.44 16.79 23.04
C ILE A 255 7.48 16.28 24.07
N THR A 256 7.97 15.04 23.96
CA THR A 256 8.81 14.38 24.98
C THR A 256 10.33 14.57 24.79
N GLN A 257 10.79 15.80 24.53
CA GLN A 257 12.22 16.14 24.58
C GLN A 257 12.43 17.41 25.41
N GLU A 258 11.85 17.45 26.61
CA GLU A 258 12.19 18.41 27.68
C GLU A 258 13.51 18.03 28.36
N SER A 259 14.59 17.93 27.59
CA SER A 259 15.94 17.82 28.13
C SER A 259 16.75 18.95 27.53
N GLY A 260 17.13 19.94 28.37
CA GLY A 260 17.71 21.25 28.03
C GLY A 260 18.95 21.25 27.14
N ASP A 261 19.53 20.08 26.87
CA ASP A 261 20.62 19.85 25.93
C ASP A 261 20.23 20.10 24.44
N SER A 262 18.92 20.10 24.15
CA SER A 262 18.39 20.37 22.81
C SER A 262 18.31 21.88 22.50
N GLU A 263 17.97 22.69 23.50
CA GLU A 263 17.85 24.15 23.37
C GLU A 263 19.24 24.80 23.28
N ALA A 264 20.19 24.36 24.11
CA ALA A 264 21.57 24.86 24.09
C ALA A 264 22.26 24.63 22.74
N ARG A 265 22.01 23.49 22.07
CA ARG A 265 22.52 23.22 20.72
C ARG A 265 21.95 24.16 19.67
N GLN A 266 20.70 24.60 19.83
CA GLN A 266 20.01 25.44 18.86
C GLN A 266 20.37 26.92 19.03
N TYR A 267 20.51 27.41 20.27
CA TYR A 267 21.06 28.74 20.54
C TYR A 267 22.47 28.88 19.95
N ASN A 268 23.33 27.88 20.15
CA ASN A 268 24.66 27.85 19.52
C ASN A 268 24.59 27.88 17.98
N ALA A 269 23.59 27.25 17.36
CA ALA A 269 23.44 27.25 15.90
C ALA A 269 22.97 28.61 15.35
N LEU A 270 22.12 29.32 16.11
CA LEU A 270 21.67 30.68 15.79
C LEU A 270 22.77 31.73 16.04
N GLU A 271 23.57 31.56 17.10
CA GLU A 271 24.75 32.39 17.37
C GLU A 271 25.81 32.25 16.25
N ARG A 272 26.02 31.04 15.73
CA ARG A 272 26.90 30.82 14.56
C ARG A 272 26.41 31.55 13.31
N PHE A 273 25.10 31.59 13.09
CA PHE A 273 24.52 32.37 11.99
C PHE A 273 24.83 33.87 12.16
N THR A 274 24.56 34.45 13.33
CA THR A 274 24.83 35.86 13.61
C THR A 274 26.33 36.19 13.54
N ALA A 275 27.20 35.30 14.00
CA ALA A 275 28.66 35.45 13.91
C ALA A 275 29.16 35.38 12.45
N SER A 276 28.55 34.53 11.61
CA SER A 276 28.97 34.32 10.21
C SER A 276 28.46 35.39 9.24
N THR A 277 27.28 35.94 9.48
CA THR A 277 26.60 36.87 8.55
C THR A 277 26.56 38.31 9.05
N GLY A 278 26.78 38.55 10.35
CA GLY A 278 26.65 39.88 10.97
C GLY A 278 25.22 40.40 11.07
N VAL A 279 24.22 39.55 10.82
CA VAL A 279 22.79 39.91 10.83
C VAL A 279 22.13 39.46 12.14
N GLU A 280 21.43 40.37 12.80
CA GLU A 280 20.65 40.07 14.02
C GLU A 280 19.35 39.32 13.70
N ILE A 281 19.05 38.33 14.54
CA ILE A 281 17.80 37.56 14.47
C ILE A 281 16.71 38.36 15.17
N GLN A 282 15.69 38.78 14.41
CA GLN A 282 14.62 39.61 14.92
C GLN A 282 13.54 38.80 15.66
N GLU A 283 13.24 37.58 15.19
CA GLU A 283 12.16 36.75 15.74
C GLU A 283 12.47 35.25 15.54
N VAL A 284 12.11 34.43 16.53
CA VAL A 284 12.17 32.97 16.47
C VAL A 284 10.75 32.41 16.54
N ILE A 285 10.32 31.71 15.49
CA ILE A 285 8.97 31.15 15.35
C ILE A 285 9.02 29.64 15.59
N TYR A 286 8.23 29.17 16.55
CA TYR A 286 8.18 27.76 16.96
C TYR A 286 6.92 27.06 16.43
N ASP A 287 7.08 25.98 15.67
CA ASP A 287 5.96 25.14 15.22
C ASP A 287 5.83 23.87 16.07
N ARG A 288 4.74 23.79 16.86
CA ARG A 288 4.44 22.68 17.76
C ARG A 288 3.67 21.58 17.02
N GLY A 289 4.35 20.50 16.65
CA GLY A 289 3.74 19.16 16.54
C GLY A 289 2.96 18.81 15.27
N LYS A 290 3.04 19.56 14.17
CA LYS A 290 2.44 19.15 12.87
C LYS A 290 3.48 18.60 11.89
N SER A 291 3.15 17.57 11.12
CA SER A 291 4.09 16.86 10.22
C SER A 291 4.26 17.56 8.84
N ALA A 292 5.48 17.73 8.30
CA ALA A 292 5.74 18.24 6.93
C ALA A 292 5.60 17.15 5.86
N PHE A 293 5.28 15.91 6.25
CA PHE A 293 5.36 14.73 5.39
C PHE A 293 4.52 14.85 4.10
N ARG A 294 3.49 15.71 4.11
CA ARG A 294 2.63 15.98 2.94
C ARG A 294 2.35 17.46 2.70
N GLY A 295 3.08 18.35 3.37
CA GLY A 295 2.88 19.81 3.28
C GLY A 295 1.71 20.35 4.11
N ASP A 296 1.24 19.60 5.11
CA ASP A 296 0.18 20.07 6.01
C ASP A 296 0.58 21.34 6.79
N ASN A 297 1.88 21.60 6.94
CA ASN A 297 2.46 22.81 7.53
C ASN A 297 2.35 24.04 6.61
N ALA A 298 2.46 23.86 5.29
CA ALA A 298 2.21 24.93 4.31
C ALA A 298 0.71 25.26 4.19
N ARG A 299 -0.17 24.28 4.47
CA ARG A 299 -1.63 24.45 4.46
C ARG A 299 -2.21 24.92 5.81
N SER A 300 -1.61 24.54 6.94
CA SER A 300 -2.04 24.91 8.29
C SER A 300 -0.89 24.92 9.31
N GLY A 301 -0.65 26.04 9.99
CA GLY A 301 0.39 26.17 11.02
C GLY A 301 1.12 27.52 10.97
N TYR A 302 2.14 27.69 11.82
CA TYR A 302 2.95 28.92 11.91
C TYR A 302 3.83 29.14 10.67
N PHE A 303 4.16 28.08 9.92
CA PHE A 303 4.87 28.22 8.65
C PHE A 303 4.00 28.89 7.57
N LYS A 304 2.68 28.66 7.57
CA LYS A 304 1.75 29.39 6.71
C LYS A 304 1.75 30.88 7.03
N GLU A 305 1.84 31.24 8.31
CA GLU A 305 1.95 32.64 8.74
C GLU A 305 3.22 33.29 8.21
N ILE A 306 4.35 32.57 8.19
CA ILE A 306 5.58 33.02 7.53
C ILE A 306 5.34 33.24 6.04
N LEU A 307 4.73 32.28 5.32
CA LEU A 307 4.42 32.44 3.89
C LEU A 307 3.48 33.61 3.61
N GLU A 308 2.51 33.88 4.48
CA GLU A 308 1.63 35.05 4.40
C GLU A 308 2.38 36.36 4.70
N ARG A 309 3.29 36.37 5.68
CA ARG A 309 4.16 37.53 5.96
C ARG A 309 5.10 37.84 4.79
N ILE A 310 5.56 36.81 4.08
CA ILE A 310 6.32 36.91 2.82
C ILE A 310 5.44 37.51 1.71
N ASN A 311 4.22 37.01 1.54
CA ASN A 311 3.29 37.51 0.53
C ASN A 311 2.88 38.96 0.78
N ASN A 312 2.67 39.32 2.05
CA ASN A 312 2.26 40.66 2.49
C ASN A 312 3.42 41.65 2.61
N ARG A 313 4.64 41.28 2.17
CA ARG A 313 5.87 42.10 2.22
C ARG A 313 6.28 42.60 3.62
N LYS A 314 5.85 41.91 4.69
CA LYS A 314 6.38 42.15 6.05
C LYS A 314 7.82 41.66 6.17
N ILE A 315 8.12 40.55 5.50
CA ILE A 315 9.49 40.09 5.23
C ILE A 315 9.88 40.70 3.88
N LYS A 316 10.94 41.52 3.87
CA LYS A 316 11.36 42.30 2.71
C LYS A 316 12.28 41.48 1.80
N LYS A 317 12.45 41.98 0.57
CA LYS A 317 13.49 41.49 -0.35
C LYS A 317 14.85 41.66 0.33
N ASP A 318 15.70 40.63 0.27
CA ASP A 318 17.01 40.47 0.94
C ASP A 318 17.00 40.05 2.42
N ASP A 319 15.84 39.83 3.04
CA ASP A 319 15.75 39.26 4.40
C ASP A 319 16.07 37.75 4.42
N PHE A 320 16.48 37.25 5.59
CA PHE A 320 16.89 35.87 5.82
C PHE A 320 15.80 35.04 6.52
N LEU A 321 15.56 33.84 6.01
CA LEU A 321 14.82 32.77 6.68
C LEU A 321 15.82 31.71 7.17
N VAL A 322 16.04 31.65 8.48
CA VAL A 322 16.98 30.72 9.11
C VAL A 322 16.25 29.46 9.53
N VAL A 323 16.71 28.30 9.06
CA VAL A 323 16.18 26.99 9.41
C VAL A 323 17.30 26.03 9.74
N GLU A 324 17.05 25.02 10.58
CA GLU A 324 18.04 23.98 10.88
C GLU A 324 18.52 23.29 9.61
N SER A 325 17.55 22.93 8.77
CA SER A 325 17.72 22.18 7.53
C SER A 325 16.48 22.34 6.67
N ILE A 326 16.62 22.14 5.35
CA ILE A 326 15.50 22.30 4.39
C ILE A 326 14.34 21.33 4.71
N ASP A 327 14.59 20.16 5.33
CA ASP A 327 13.55 19.21 5.73
C ASP A 327 12.60 19.72 6.84
N ARG A 328 12.95 20.83 7.50
CA ARG A 328 12.04 21.53 8.43
C ARG A 328 10.96 22.32 7.69
N ILE A 329 11.27 22.79 6.48
CA ILE A 329 10.35 23.52 5.59
C ILE A 329 9.40 22.56 4.88
N THR A 330 9.92 21.49 4.25
CA THR A 330 9.09 20.52 3.52
C THR A 330 9.67 19.10 3.55
N ARG A 331 8.77 18.11 3.62
CA ARG A 331 9.09 16.68 3.49
C ARG A 331 8.19 16.03 2.43
N GLN A 332 7.68 16.84 1.51
CA GLN A 332 6.86 16.38 0.38
C GLN A 332 7.73 15.65 -0.66
N ARG A 333 7.11 15.19 -1.76
CA ARG A 333 7.86 14.67 -2.90
C ARG A 333 8.81 15.74 -3.43
N VAL A 334 9.90 15.30 -4.05
CA VAL A 334 11.00 16.17 -4.52
C VAL A 334 10.49 17.37 -5.32
N ILE A 335 9.53 17.14 -6.24
CA ILE A 335 8.97 18.18 -7.11
C ILE A 335 8.18 19.23 -6.30
N ASP A 336 7.29 18.81 -5.41
CA ASP A 336 6.45 19.70 -4.59
C ASP A 336 7.32 20.54 -3.62
N GLY A 337 8.39 19.93 -3.08
CA GLY A 337 9.33 20.60 -2.21
C GLY A 337 10.16 21.67 -2.93
N VAL A 338 10.59 21.38 -4.16
CA VAL A 338 11.30 22.33 -5.03
C VAL A 338 10.40 23.51 -5.37
N GLU A 339 9.14 23.27 -5.73
CA GLU A 339 8.18 24.34 -6.08
C GLU A 339 7.97 25.34 -4.92
N LEU A 340 7.78 24.82 -3.70
CA LEU A 340 7.61 25.64 -2.51
C LEU A 340 8.84 26.52 -2.23
N LEU A 341 10.05 25.94 -2.29
CA LEU A 341 11.30 26.64 -2.00
C LEU A 341 11.62 27.66 -3.10
N GLN A 342 11.42 27.31 -4.38
CA GLN A 342 11.50 28.27 -5.47
C GLN A 342 10.52 29.43 -5.28
N GLY A 343 9.30 29.16 -4.80
CA GLY A 343 8.30 30.20 -4.52
C GLY A 343 8.73 31.21 -3.44
N ILE A 344 9.55 30.79 -2.48
CA ILE A 344 10.16 31.66 -1.47
C ILE A 344 11.35 32.42 -2.06
N LEU A 345 12.26 31.71 -2.72
CA LEU A 345 13.48 32.27 -3.30
C LEU A 345 13.16 33.31 -4.40
N LYS A 346 12.19 33.04 -5.29
CA LYS A 346 11.73 33.98 -6.34
C LYS A 346 11.22 35.31 -5.80
N LYS A 347 10.78 35.36 -4.54
CA LYS A 347 10.37 36.60 -3.86
C LYS A 347 11.56 37.39 -3.30
N GLY A 348 12.77 36.91 -3.53
CA GLY A 348 14.03 37.54 -3.14
C GLY A 348 14.38 37.37 -1.67
N ILE A 349 13.91 36.29 -1.05
CA ILE A 349 14.24 35.93 0.34
C ILE A 349 15.40 34.93 0.32
N LYS A 350 16.37 35.12 1.21
CA LYS A 350 17.52 34.23 1.37
C LYS A 350 17.20 33.16 2.41
N ILE A 351 17.42 31.89 2.09
CA ILE A 351 17.23 30.80 3.06
C ILE A 351 18.60 30.38 3.59
N TYR A 352 18.78 30.37 4.91
CA TYR A 352 19.99 29.87 5.55
C TYR A 352 19.73 28.55 6.27
N THR A 353 20.56 27.55 6.02
CA THR A 353 20.54 26.28 6.76
C THR A 353 21.65 26.24 7.80
N THR A 354 21.32 26.02 9.07
CA THR A 354 22.33 25.98 10.14
C THR A 354 23.12 24.66 10.20
N THR A 355 22.59 23.57 9.63
CA THR A 355 23.30 22.28 9.57
C THR A 355 24.38 22.26 8.50
N ASP A 356 24.09 22.83 7.33
CA ASP A 356 24.98 22.81 6.17
C ASP A 356 25.72 24.15 5.99
N GLU A 357 25.42 25.16 6.82
CA GLU A 357 25.95 26.53 6.76
C GLU A 357 25.87 27.18 5.37
N LYS A 358 24.80 26.88 4.62
CA LYS A 358 24.59 27.36 3.25
C LYS A 358 23.52 28.46 3.19
N ILE A 359 23.75 29.43 2.31
CA ILE A 359 22.79 30.48 1.94
C ILE A 359 22.26 30.15 0.54
N TYR A 360 20.95 30.02 0.42
CA TYR A 360 20.23 29.86 -0.84
C TYR A 360 19.59 31.19 -1.23
N SER A 361 19.85 31.66 -2.44
CA SER A 361 19.29 32.90 -3.00
C SER A 361 18.90 32.71 -4.45
N TYR A 362 17.89 33.44 -4.91
CA TYR A 362 17.47 33.50 -6.32
C TYR A 362 18.22 34.57 -7.13
N SER A 363 19.02 35.41 -6.46
CA SER A 363 19.71 36.53 -7.09
C SER A 363 20.99 36.14 -7.82
N ASP A 364 21.41 34.88 -7.74
CA ASP A 364 22.68 34.38 -8.29
C ASP A 364 22.43 33.30 -9.35
N PRO A 365 22.31 33.67 -10.64
CA PRO A 365 22.05 32.73 -11.73
C PRO A 365 23.12 31.63 -11.87
N ALA A 366 24.35 31.85 -11.39
CA ALA A 366 25.40 30.86 -11.44
C ALA A 366 25.19 29.71 -10.43
N ARG A 367 24.44 29.98 -9.35
CA ARG A 367 24.17 29.02 -8.26
C ARG A 367 22.76 28.45 -8.28
N ASP A 368 21.94 28.79 -9.28
CA ASP A 368 20.59 28.25 -9.44
C ASP A 368 20.60 26.72 -9.57
N PHE A 369 21.55 26.17 -10.34
CA PHE A 369 21.68 24.72 -10.49
C PHE A 369 22.14 24.03 -9.21
N GLU A 370 23.11 24.59 -8.49
CA GLU A 370 23.55 24.07 -7.19
C GLU A 370 22.39 24.09 -6.18
N THR A 371 21.65 25.19 -6.14
CA THR A 371 20.48 25.37 -5.29
C THR A 371 19.43 24.30 -5.59
N LEU A 372 19.11 24.07 -6.87
CA LEU A 372 18.16 23.05 -7.28
C LEU A 372 18.65 21.62 -6.99
N MET A 373 19.93 21.34 -7.23
CA MET A 373 20.54 20.04 -6.98
C MET A 373 20.57 19.71 -5.49
N MET A 374 20.97 20.66 -4.64
CA MET A 374 21.00 20.50 -3.19
C MET A 374 19.59 20.32 -2.62
N ILE A 375 18.62 21.10 -3.10
CA ILE A 375 17.21 20.93 -2.71
C ILE A 375 16.71 19.53 -3.12
N ALA A 376 17.04 19.08 -4.33
CA ALA A 376 16.66 17.75 -4.82
C ALA A 376 17.31 16.63 -4.00
N LEU A 377 18.61 16.74 -3.69
CA LEU A 377 19.36 15.79 -2.87
C LEU A 377 18.82 15.70 -1.44
N ILE A 378 18.51 16.83 -0.81
CA ILE A 378 17.96 16.87 0.54
C ILE A 378 16.54 16.28 0.56
N ALA A 379 15.73 16.59 -0.45
CA ALA A 379 14.41 15.98 -0.61
C ALA A 379 14.50 14.46 -0.86
N GLN A 380 15.48 14.00 -1.63
CA GLN A 380 15.74 12.57 -1.84
C GLN A 380 16.19 11.89 -0.55
N ARG A 381 17.11 12.48 0.22
CA ARG A 381 17.57 11.94 1.51
C ARG A 381 16.44 11.82 2.53
N ALA A 382 15.54 12.81 2.57
CA ALA A 382 14.35 12.77 3.43
C ALA A 382 13.35 11.67 2.99
N ASN A 383 13.27 11.40 1.68
CA ASN A 383 12.48 10.30 1.13
C ASN A 383 13.11 8.94 1.47
N GLU A 384 14.44 8.80 1.38
CA GLU A 384 15.18 7.59 1.78
C GLU A 384 15.04 7.27 3.26
N GLU A 385 15.05 8.28 4.16
CA GLU A 385 14.83 8.06 5.59
C GLU A 385 13.38 7.57 5.85
N SER A 386 12.42 8.09 5.09
CA SER A 386 11.02 7.69 5.15
C SER A 386 10.80 6.28 4.58
N GLU A 387 11.47 5.95 3.48
CA GLU A 387 11.49 4.62 2.89
C GLU A 387 12.17 3.62 3.83
N THR A 388 13.23 4.02 4.54
CA THR A 388 13.89 3.21 5.56
C THR A 388 12.99 2.96 6.77
N LYS A 389 12.23 3.96 7.21
CA LYS A 389 11.18 3.78 8.25
C LYS A 389 10.08 2.84 7.75
N SER A 390 9.66 2.95 6.50
CA SER A 390 8.71 2.03 5.87
C SER A 390 9.25 0.59 5.79
N LYS A 391 10.50 0.41 5.32
CA LYS A 391 11.23 -0.87 5.28
C LYS A 391 11.36 -1.48 6.68
N ARG A 392 11.69 -0.68 7.70
CA ARG A 392 11.73 -1.11 9.11
C ARG A 392 10.34 -1.54 9.60
N LEU A 393 9.30 -0.76 9.30
CA LEU A 393 7.91 -1.08 9.65
C LEU A 393 7.44 -2.38 8.99
N ASN A 394 7.78 -2.58 7.71
CA ASN A 394 7.50 -3.79 6.93
C ASN A 394 8.28 -4.99 7.46
N SER A 395 9.55 -4.83 7.83
CA SER A 395 10.34 -5.91 8.45
C SER A 395 9.79 -6.31 9.82
N ALA A 396 9.35 -5.35 10.63
CA ALA A 396 8.70 -5.60 11.91
C ALA A 396 7.32 -6.26 11.72
N TRP A 397 6.59 -5.90 10.67
CA TRP A 397 5.34 -6.54 10.28
C TRP A 397 5.55 -7.99 9.81
N ARG A 398 6.58 -8.27 9.01
CA ARG A 398 6.96 -9.64 8.60
C ARG A 398 7.33 -10.50 9.81
N LYS A 399 8.18 -10.00 10.70
CA LYS A 399 8.53 -10.71 11.95
C LYS A 399 7.32 -10.98 12.83
N ARG A 400 6.35 -10.04 12.89
CA ARG A 400 5.07 -10.30 13.58
C ARG A 400 4.29 -11.40 12.86
N ARG A 401 4.17 -11.36 11.54
CA ARG A 401 3.47 -12.39 10.77
C ARG A 401 4.05 -13.79 11.02
N GLU A 402 5.38 -13.93 11.01
CA GLU A 402 6.07 -15.19 11.31
C GLU A 402 5.76 -15.68 12.73
N LYS A 403 5.80 -14.79 13.72
CA LYS A 403 5.40 -15.11 15.11
C LYS A 403 3.97 -15.61 15.22
N ALA A 404 3.02 -15.04 14.47
CA ALA A 404 1.62 -15.51 14.48
C ALA A 404 1.48 -16.86 13.81
N GLN A 405 2.20 -17.12 12.72
CA GLN A 405 2.19 -18.42 12.07
C GLN A 405 2.77 -19.51 12.98
N ASN A 406 3.74 -19.15 13.83
CA ASN A 406 4.29 -20.04 14.86
C ASN A 406 3.38 -20.17 16.10
N GLY A 407 2.21 -19.53 16.12
CA GLY A 407 1.26 -19.60 17.24
C GLY A 407 1.59 -18.70 18.44
N GLU A 408 2.57 -17.79 18.35
CA GLU A 408 2.86 -16.83 19.42
C GLU A 408 1.79 -15.72 19.50
N ILE A 409 1.39 -15.32 20.72
CA ILE A 409 0.44 -14.23 20.92
C ILE A 409 1.09 -12.88 20.59
N ILE A 410 0.62 -12.23 19.51
CA ILE A 410 1.10 -10.90 19.08
C ILE A 410 0.32 -9.75 19.73
N ILE A 411 -0.85 -10.06 20.32
CA ILE A 411 -1.73 -9.04 20.88
C ILE A 411 -1.07 -8.48 22.15
N LYS A 412 -0.58 -7.23 22.08
CA LYS A 412 -0.05 -6.53 23.25
C LYS A 412 -1.13 -6.43 24.33
N SER A 413 -0.75 -6.70 25.57
CA SER A 413 -1.57 -6.58 26.78
C SER A 413 -2.34 -5.25 26.75
N GLY A 414 -3.68 -5.33 26.67
CA GLY A 414 -4.57 -4.16 26.58
C GLY A 414 -5.21 -3.86 25.22
N LYS A 415 -4.97 -4.65 24.16
CA LYS A 415 -5.73 -4.57 22.90
C LYS A 415 -6.88 -5.59 22.85
N ALA A 416 -8.00 -5.17 22.24
CA ALA A 416 -9.26 -5.91 22.21
C ALA A 416 -9.11 -7.32 21.60
N VAL A 417 -9.19 -8.33 22.47
CA VAL A 417 -9.36 -9.74 22.11
C VAL A 417 -10.74 -9.91 21.46
N PRO A 418 -10.89 -10.78 20.43
CA PRO A 418 -12.20 -11.08 19.86
C PRO A 418 -13.19 -11.57 20.92
N TYR A 419 -14.47 -11.21 20.74
CA TYR A 419 -15.56 -11.65 21.64
C TYR A 419 -15.67 -13.18 21.60
N GLY A 420 -15.85 -13.82 22.77
CA GLY A 420 -15.79 -15.28 22.95
C GLY A 420 -14.45 -15.81 23.44
N LEU A 421 -13.39 -14.98 23.48
CA LEU A 421 -12.04 -15.38 23.85
C LEU A 421 -11.46 -14.49 24.94
N ARG A 422 -10.72 -15.11 25.87
CA ARG A 422 -9.90 -14.42 26.87
C ARG A 422 -8.46 -14.93 26.78
N VAL A 423 -7.52 -14.12 27.27
CA VAL A 423 -6.11 -14.51 27.34
C VAL A 423 -5.79 -14.76 28.81
N GLU A 424 -5.55 -16.02 29.16
CA GLU A 424 -5.12 -16.45 30.49
C GLU A 424 -3.76 -17.16 30.34
N ASN A 425 -2.77 -16.82 31.17
CA ASN A 425 -1.44 -17.43 31.16
C ASN A 425 -0.75 -17.53 29.79
N GLY A 426 -1.02 -16.58 28.88
CA GLY A 426 -0.41 -16.59 27.55
C GLY A 426 -1.03 -17.60 26.57
N GLN A 427 -2.24 -18.10 26.84
CA GLN A 427 -3.04 -18.92 25.92
C GLN A 427 -4.45 -18.33 25.75
N PHE A 428 -5.10 -18.66 24.63
CA PHE A 428 -6.49 -18.28 24.39
C PHE A 428 -7.44 -19.28 25.03
N VAL A 429 -8.29 -18.81 25.95
CA VAL A 429 -9.34 -19.60 26.61
C VAL A 429 -10.70 -19.20 26.05
N ILE A 430 -11.53 -20.19 25.71
CA ILE A 430 -12.90 -19.98 25.23
C ILE A 430 -13.82 -19.74 26.42
N VAL A 431 -14.70 -18.73 26.32
CA VAL A 431 -15.77 -18.49 27.31
C VAL A 431 -17.04 -19.19 26.84
N GLU A 432 -17.45 -20.26 27.54
CA GLU A 432 -18.57 -21.12 27.12
C GLU A 432 -19.91 -20.38 26.99
N GLU A 433 -20.21 -19.40 27.86
CA GLU A 433 -21.43 -18.59 27.75
C GLU A 433 -21.48 -17.81 26.44
N GLU A 434 -20.36 -17.16 26.08
CA GLU A 434 -20.24 -16.34 24.88
C GLU A 434 -20.19 -17.20 23.60
N GLN A 435 -19.63 -18.41 23.68
CA GLN A 435 -19.66 -19.39 22.59
C GLN A 435 -21.10 -19.79 22.24
N LYS A 436 -21.91 -20.16 23.24
CA LYS A 436 -23.31 -20.54 23.04
C LYS A 436 -24.13 -19.39 22.43
N GLU A 437 -23.90 -18.15 22.86
CA GLU A 437 -24.52 -16.97 22.24
C GLU A 437 -24.18 -16.84 20.74
N ILE A 438 -22.92 -17.06 20.38
CA ILE A 438 -22.46 -16.98 18.99
C ILE A 438 -23.05 -18.13 18.15
N GLU A 439 -23.06 -19.36 18.66
CA GLU A 439 -23.68 -20.50 17.97
C GLU A 439 -25.18 -20.27 17.72
N GLN A 440 -25.92 -19.81 18.73
CA GLN A 440 -27.33 -19.46 18.59
C GLN A 440 -27.56 -18.36 17.56
N LEU A 441 -26.68 -17.35 17.53
CA LEU A 441 -26.74 -16.28 16.53
C LEU A 441 -26.59 -16.83 15.10
N PHE A 442 -25.64 -17.72 14.85
CA PHE A 442 -25.46 -18.33 13.54
C PHE A 442 -26.63 -19.24 13.14
N ASN A 443 -27.21 -19.98 14.09
CA ASN A 443 -28.44 -20.75 13.87
C ASN A 443 -29.63 -19.86 13.52
N PHE A 444 -29.84 -18.77 14.27
CA PHE A 444 -30.89 -17.80 13.94
C PHE A 444 -30.66 -17.12 12.58
N ILE A 445 -29.42 -16.93 12.14
CA ILE A 445 -29.11 -16.40 10.81
C ILE A 445 -29.58 -17.39 9.73
N LEU A 446 -29.39 -18.70 9.93
CA LEU A 446 -29.89 -19.73 9.01
C LEU A 446 -31.42 -19.72 8.91
N GLU A 447 -32.13 -19.49 10.02
CA GLU A 447 -33.60 -19.52 10.03
C GLU A 447 -34.25 -18.20 9.58
N TYR A 448 -33.93 -17.09 10.23
CA TYR A 448 -34.69 -15.83 10.13
C TYR A 448 -33.98 -14.72 9.35
N GLY A 449 -32.65 -14.81 9.19
CA GLY A 449 -31.82 -13.80 8.52
C GLY A 449 -31.45 -12.61 9.40
N ILE A 450 -30.43 -11.84 8.94
CA ILE A 450 -29.60 -10.95 9.77
C ILE A 450 -30.38 -10.04 10.73
N ASN A 451 -31.34 -9.25 10.23
CA ASN A 451 -32.02 -8.24 11.04
C ASN A 451 -32.86 -8.88 12.15
N THR A 452 -33.64 -9.90 11.82
CA THR A 452 -34.48 -10.62 12.78
C THR A 452 -33.65 -11.41 13.78
N SER A 453 -32.54 -12.03 13.34
CA SER A 453 -31.60 -12.72 14.24
C SER A 453 -30.97 -11.77 15.26
N ILE A 454 -30.59 -10.55 14.84
CA ILE A 454 -30.05 -9.53 15.74
C ILE A 454 -31.09 -9.09 16.78
N VAL A 455 -32.34 -8.92 16.39
CA VAL A 455 -33.43 -8.57 17.33
C VAL A 455 -33.65 -9.69 18.34
N LYS A 456 -33.68 -10.96 17.89
CA LYS A 456 -33.88 -12.12 18.76
C LYS A 456 -32.70 -12.33 19.72
N ILE A 457 -31.46 -12.26 19.25
CA ILE A 457 -30.30 -12.45 20.12
C ILE A 457 -30.17 -11.31 21.14
N ASN A 458 -30.53 -10.07 20.79
CA ASN A 458 -30.46 -8.93 21.70
C ASN A 458 -31.46 -9.01 22.86
N LYS A 459 -32.48 -9.86 22.78
CA LYS A 459 -33.38 -10.14 23.91
C LYS A 459 -32.74 -11.07 24.95
N ILE A 460 -31.77 -11.87 24.54
CA ILE A 460 -31.15 -12.93 25.35
C ILE A 460 -29.74 -12.53 25.81
N SER A 461 -28.99 -11.88 24.94
CA SER A 461 -27.58 -11.52 25.12
C SER A 461 -27.40 -10.32 26.05
N LYS A 462 -26.40 -10.39 26.93
CA LYS A 462 -25.97 -9.26 27.79
C LYS A 462 -25.37 -8.11 26.96
N LYS A 463 -24.88 -8.39 25.75
CA LYS A 463 -24.26 -7.42 24.83
C LYS A 463 -25.22 -7.05 23.69
N LYS A 464 -25.22 -5.76 23.33
CA LYS A 464 -25.96 -5.28 22.15
C LYS A 464 -25.23 -5.63 20.85
N TRP A 465 -25.80 -6.55 20.09
CA TRP A 465 -25.42 -6.91 18.74
C TRP A 465 -25.96 -5.89 17.74
N ASN A 466 -25.12 -5.51 16.78
CA ASN A 466 -25.50 -4.66 15.66
C ASN A 466 -24.92 -5.22 14.36
N ASN A 467 -25.45 -4.76 13.24
CA ASN A 467 -25.06 -5.24 11.91
C ASN A 467 -23.57 -4.95 11.62
N GLY A 468 -23.01 -3.87 12.19
CA GLY A 468 -21.58 -3.54 12.08
C GLY A 468 -20.66 -4.55 12.77
N THR A 469 -21.02 -5.00 13.97
CA THR A 469 -20.28 -5.99 14.77
C THR A 469 -20.34 -7.36 14.10
N LEU A 470 -21.52 -7.77 13.61
CA LEU A 470 -21.65 -9.01 12.85
C LEU A 470 -20.80 -8.97 11.57
N ASN A 471 -20.86 -7.88 10.80
CA ASN A 471 -20.04 -7.72 9.60
C ASN A 471 -18.53 -7.73 9.90
N LYS A 472 -18.10 -7.19 11.05
CA LYS A 472 -16.69 -7.27 11.48
C LYS A 472 -16.29 -8.72 11.76
N ILE A 473 -17.13 -9.50 12.43
CA ILE A 473 -16.86 -10.92 12.73
C ILE A 473 -16.85 -11.74 11.45
N LEU A 474 -17.81 -11.53 10.53
CA LEU A 474 -17.86 -12.21 9.24
C LEU A 474 -16.63 -11.92 8.37
N LYS A 475 -16.16 -10.66 8.34
CA LYS A 475 -14.95 -10.27 7.61
C LYS A 475 -13.66 -10.75 8.29
N ALA A 476 -13.63 -10.75 9.62
CA ALA A 476 -12.45 -11.15 10.36
C ALA A 476 -12.29 -12.67 10.46
N LYS A 477 -13.38 -13.44 10.32
CA LYS A 477 -13.42 -14.90 10.43
C LYS A 477 -12.83 -15.44 11.74
N THR A 478 -12.89 -14.65 12.82
CA THR A 478 -12.30 -15.00 14.11
C THR A 478 -12.99 -16.18 14.78
N VAL A 479 -14.29 -16.36 14.54
CA VAL A 479 -15.11 -17.45 15.10
C VAL A 479 -14.71 -18.85 14.61
N ILE A 480 -14.10 -18.96 13.43
CA ILE A 480 -13.58 -20.21 12.87
C ILE A 480 -12.06 -20.39 13.12
N GLY A 481 -11.46 -19.54 13.97
CA GLY A 481 -10.05 -19.64 14.33
C GLY A 481 -9.09 -18.81 13.46
N CYS A 482 -9.59 -18.02 12.51
CA CYS A 482 -8.74 -17.25 11.59
C CYS A 482 -8.36 -15.86 12.14
N MET A 483 -7.13 -15.42 11.89
CA MET A 483 -6.68 -14.05 12.15
C MET A 483 -6.51 -13.26 10.85
N PRO A 484 -7.19 -12.12 10.66
CA PRO A 484 -7.05 -11.31 9.45
C PRO A 484 -5.81 -10.43 9.51
N MET A 485 -4.97 -10.49 8.49
CA MET A 485 -3.77 -9.66 8.36
C MET A 485 -4.09 -8.41 7.56
N HIS A 486 -3.75 -7.25 8.12
CA HIS A 486 -3.95 -5.98 7.45
C HIS A 486 -2.63 -5.25 7.21
N ARG A 487 -2.49 -4.68 6.01
CA ARG A 487 -1.50 -3.65 5.68
C ARG A 487 -2.16 -2.28 5.84
N ILE A 488 -1.38 -1.29 6.27
CA ILE A 488 -1.82 0.10 6.29
C ILE A 488 -1.30 0.76 5.02
N GLU A 489 -2.21 1.24 4.20
CA GLU A 489 -1.93 2.16 3.10
C GLU A 489 -2.45 3.55 3.43
N TYR A 490 -1.95 4.56 2.76
CA TYR A 490 -2.37 5.93 2.97
C TYR A 490 -2.89 6.50 1.65
N ASP A 491 -4.15 6.93 1.62
CA ASP A 491 -4.74 7.60 0.47
C ASP A 491 -3.96 8.88 0.13
N GLU A 492 -4.16 9.44 -1.07
CA GLU A 492 -3.53 10.69 -1.55
C GLU A 492 -3.66 11.85 -0.54
N LYS A 493 -4.76 11.90 0.22
CA LYS A 493 -5.05 12.90 1.26
C LYS A 493 -4.44 12.62 2.65
N GLY A 494 -3.64 11.56 2.81
CA GLY A 494 -2.95 11.26 4.08
C GLY A 494 -3.73 10.38 5.04
N LYS A 495 -4.93 9.95 4.69
CA LYS A 495 -5.77 9.11 5.55
C LYS A 495 -5.35 7.65 5.44
N SER A 496 -5.11 7.00 6.57
CA SER A 496 -4.72 5.58 6.62
C SER A 496 -5.92 4.67 6.32
N LYS A 497 -5.81 3.80 5.32
CA LYS A 497 -6.74 2.74 4.97
C LYS A 497 -6.11 1.39 5.29
N LYS A 498 -6.87 0.51 5.95
CA LYS A 498 -6.43 -0.87 6.23
C LYS A 498 -6.88 -1.77 5.09
N ILE A 499 -5.94 -2.40 4.40
CA ILE A 499 -6.20 -3.35 3.31
C ILE A 499 -5.94 -4.75 3.85
N LEU A 500 -6.86 -5.68 3.58
CA LEU A 500 -6.77 -7.08 3.98
C LEU A 500 -5.77 -7.79 3.05
N THR A 501 -4.80 -8.47 3.64
CA THR A 501 -3.67 -9.14 2.94
C THR A 501 -3.77 -10.67 2.98
N GLY A 502 -4.76 -11.20 3.70
CA GLY A 502 -5.00 -12.64 3.87
C GLY A 502 -5.30 -13.03 5.33
N TYR A 503 -5.45 -14.32 5.57
CA TYR A 503 -5.78 -14.91 6.86
C TYR A 503 -4.69 -15.87 7.34
N ILE A 504 -4.45 -15.90 8.65
CA ILE A 504 -3.66 -16.94 9.33
C ILE A 504 -4.65 -17.95 9.91
N GLU A 505 -4.49 -19.21 9.54
CA GLU A 505 -5.33 -20.34 9.96
C GLU A 505 -4.97 -20.80 11.38
N ASN A 506 -5.97 -21.29 12.13
CA ASN A 506 -5.81 -21.87 13.48
C ASN A 506 -5.06 -21.01 14.50
N TYR A 507 -5.07 -19.68 14.34
CA TYR A 507 -4.44 -18.76 15.31
C TYR A 507 -5.29 -18.59 16.58
N TYR A 508 -6.62 -18.57 16.43
CA TYR A 508 -7.56 -18.59 17.54
C TYR A 508 -8.18 -19.99 17.69
N PRO A 509 -8.60 -20.38 18.90
CA PRO A 509 -9.38 -21.59 19.06
C PRO A 509 -10.75 -21.42 18.38
N LYS A 510 -11.27 -22.51 17.82
CA LYS A 510 -12.53 -22.51 17.05
C LYS A 510 -13.70 -22.37 18.02
N ILE A 511 -14.48 -21.30 17.86
CA ILE A 511 -15.68 -21.03 18.67
C ILE A 511 -16.88 -21.76 18.05
N ILE A 512 -16.95 -21.80 16.72
CA ILE A 512 -17.99 -22.52 15.98
C ILE A 512 -17.36 -23.43 14.94
N GLU A 513 -18.08 -24.49 14.57
CA GLU A 513 -17.68 -25.34 13.47
C GLU A 513 -17.64 -24.56 12.14
N PRO A 514 -16.57 -24.68 11.33
CA PRO A 514 -16.46 -23.99 10.04
C PRO A 514 -17.65 -24.27 9.12
N ALA A 515 -18.20 -25.48 9.16
CA ALA A 515 -19.37 -25.87 8.38
C ALA A 515 -20.58 -24.96 8.65
N LEU A 516 -20.87 -24.66 9.93
CA LEU A 516 -21.98 -23.80 10.32
C LEU A 516 -21.79 -22.36 9.82
N PHE A 517 -20.56 -21.85 9.93
CA PHE A 517 -20.19 -20.51 9.45
C PHE A 517 -20.40 -20.35 7.94
N TYR A 518 -19.87 -21.28 7.15
CA TYR A 518 -19.96 -21.22 5.70
C TYR A 518 -21.39 -21.42 5.19
N LYS A 519 -22.15 -22.36 5.79
CA LYS A 519 -23.58 -22.52 5.49
C LYS A 519 -24.37 -21.23 5.73
N ALA A 520 -24.08 -20.50 6.82
CA ALA A 520 -24.70 -19.21 7.09
C ALA A 520 -24.32 -18.15 6.04
N VAL A 521 -23.04 -18.06 5.67
CA VAL A 521 -22.54 -17.13 4.63
C VAL A 521 -23.16 -17.39 3.27
N ASP A 522 -23.25 -18.65 2.85
CA ASP A 522 -23.81 -19.02 1.56
C ASP A 522 -25.33 -18.80 1.53
N THR A 523 -26.03 -19.09 2.63
CA THR A 523 -27.45 -18.74 2.79
C THR A 523 -27.66 -17.22 2.69
N MET A 524 -26.76 -16.41 3.26
CA MET A 524 -26.82 -14.94 3.14
C MET A 524 -26.58 -14.46 1.69
N LYS A 525 -25.60 -15.02 0.99
CA LYS A 525 -25.34 -14.69 -0.43
C LYS A 525 -26.51 -15.08 -1.32
N ASN A 526 -27.07 -16.27 -1.13
CA ASN A 526 -28.25 -16.75 -1.86
C ASN A 526 -29.50 -15.92 -1.59
N ARG A 527 -29.64 -15.35 -0.38
CA ARG A 527 -30.70 -14.41 -0.04
C ARG A 527 -30.50 -13.04 -0.69
N LYS A 528 -29.27 -12.53 -0.79
CA LYS A 528 -28.94 -11.28 -1.51
C LYS A 528 -29.13 -11.38 -3.02
N ALA A 529 -28.79 -12.51 -3.63
CA ALA A 529 -28.98 -12.73 -5.06
C ALA A 529 -30.48 -12.80 -5.45
N LYS A 530 -31.36 -13.13 -4.51
CA LYS A 530 -32.82 -13.16 -4.66
C LYS A 530 -33.51 -11.90 -4.12
N ASN A 531 -32.94 -10.71 -4.37
CA ASN A 531 -33.55 -9.44 -4.00
C ASN A 531 -34.87 -9.22 -4.76
N TRP A 532 -35.96 -9.73 -4.20
CA TRP A 532 -37.31 -9.22 -4.42
C TRP A 532 -37.48 -8.01 -3.49
N THR A 533 -37.71 -6.85 -4.08
CA THR A 533 -37.98 -5.59 -3.38
C THR A 533 -39.27 -5.73 -2.56
N GLY A 534 -39.13 -5.73 -1.23
CA GLY A 534 -40.26 -5.67 -0.32
C GLY A 534 -39.83 -5.82 1.13
N ASN A 535 -40.10 -4.80 1.95
CA ASN A 535 -40.03 -4.90 3.40
C ASN A 535 -40.97 -6.05 3.83
N ARG A 536 -40.39 -7.13 4.38
CA ARG A 536 -41.17 -8.23 4.96
C ARG A 536 -41.64 -7.78 6.35
N THR A 537 -42.93 -7.54 6.50
CA THR A 537 -43.61 -7.33 7.78
C THR A 537 -43.75 -8.67 8.54
N GLU A 538 -43.76 -8.59 9.87
CA GLU A 538 -43.76 -9.67 10.87
C GLU A 538 -44.97 -10.64 10.84
N GLN A 539 -45.86 -10.56 9.84
CA GLN A 539 -47.17 -11.24 9.82
C GLN A 539 -47.57 -11.78 8.43
N ASP A 540 -46.67 -12.50 7.75
CA ASP A 540 -46.97 -13.11 6.44
C ASP A 540 -47.71 -14.46 6.64
N PHE A 541 -49.04 -14.47 6.49
CA PHE A 541 -49.87 -15.71 6.54
C PHE A 541 -49.80 -16.54 5.26
N ASN A 542 -49.07 -16.06 4.26
CA ASN A 542 -49.10 -16.62 2.93
C ASN A 542 -48.31 -17.93 2.81
N ILE A 543 -49.02 -19.06 2.77
CA ILE A 543 -48.48 -20.39 2.45
C ILE A 543 -48.46 -20.71 0.94
N PHE A 544 -48.93 -19.78 0.09
CA PHE A 544 -49.05 -19.96 -1.36
C PHE A 544 -48.07 -19.07 -2.14
N LYS A 545 -46.91 -18.76 -1.53
CA LYS A 545 -46.01 -17.73 -2.04
C LYS A 545 -45.44 -18.13 -3.41
N HIS A 546 -45.75 -17.34 -4.43
CA HIS A 546 -45.38 -17.56 -5.83
C HIS A 546 -45.96 -18.81 -6.51
N GLN A 547 -46.87 -19.55 -5.85
CA GLN A 547 -47.50 -20.76 -6.40
C GLN A 547 -48.98 -20.58 -6.74
N ILE A 548 -49.54 -19.38 -6.59
CA ILE A 548 -50.96 -19.10 -6.85
C ILE A 548 -51.17 -18.29 -8.14
N TYR A 549 -52.15 -18.74 -8.93
CA TYR A 549 -52.47 -18.26 -10.27
C TYR A 549 -53.99 -18.07 -10.42
N CYS A 550 -54.38 -17.19 -11.32
CA CYS A 550 -55.77 -16.92 -11.63
C CYS A 550 -56.34 -18.05 -12.51
N ALA A 551 -57.47 -18.65 -12.14
CA ALA A 551 -58.10 -19.71 -12.93
C ALA A 551 -58.72 -19.21 -14.25
N GLU A 552 -58.98 -17.91 -14.40
CA GLU A 552 -59.57 -17.32 -15.62
C GLU A 552 -58.53 -16.98 -16.69
N CYS A 553 -57.42 -16.35 -16.29
CA CYS A 553 -56.41 -15.84 -17.24
C CYS A 553 -55.02 -16.50 -17.11
N GLY A 554 -54.83 -17.39 -16.12
CA GLY A 554 -53.55 -18.06 -15.88
C GLY A 554 -52.42 -17.16 -15.35
N SER A 555 -52.65 -15.85 -15.15
CA SER A 555 -51.64 -14.95 -14.60
C SER A 555 -51.41 -15.18 -13.10
N LYS A 556 -50.23 -14.82 -12.59
CA LYS A 556 -49.92 -14.90 -11.15
C LYS A 556 -50.89 -14.03 -10.34
N MET A 557 -51.21 -14.48 -9.13
CA MET A 557 -51.96 -13.67 -8.16
C MET A 557 -51.02 -13.09 -7.11
N TYR A 558 -51.26 -11.83 -6.74
CA TYR A 558 -50.54 -11.14 -5.69
C TYR A 558 -51.31 -11.20 -4.36
N TYR A 559 -50.59 -11.40 -3.26
CA TYR A 559 -51.15 -11.44 -1.91
C TYR A 559 -51.15 -10.04 -1.28
N ASP A 560 -52.32 -9.50 -1.03
CA ASP A 560 -52.53 -8.22 -0.37
C ASP A 560 -52.80 -8.42 1.13
N HIS A 561 -51.75 -8.25 1.94
CA HIS A 561 -51.80 -8.36 3.40
C HIS A 561 -52.52 -7.17 4.08
N ARG A 562 -52.66 -6.02 3.41
CA ARG A 562 -53.32 -4.83 3.98
C ARG A 562 -54.83 -4.84 3.80
N GLY A 563 -55.31 -5.69 2.90
CA GLY A 563 -56.69 -6.15 2.86
C GLY A 563 -57.74 -5.06 2.71
N SER A 564 -58.99 -5.44 2.96
CA SER A 564 -60.10 -4.50 3.21
C SER A 564 -60.33 -4.44 4.72
N ARG A 565 -60.46 -3.23 5.27
CA ARG A 565 -60.79 -3.01 6.69
C ARG A 565 -62.30 -3.02 6.84
N TYR A 566 -62.83 -3.88 7.72
CA TYR A 566 -64.25 -3.93 8.01
C TYR A 566 -64.46 -4.24 9.49
N LYS A 567 -65.10 -3.35 10.25
CA LYS A 567 -65.36 -3.50 11.70
C LYS A 567 -64.10 -3.93 12.48
N ASP A 568 -63.06 -3.11 12.41
CA ASP A 568 -61.76 -3.27 13.13
C ASP A 568 -60.95 -4.53 12.83
N LYS A 569 -61.31 -5.19 11.72
CA LYS A 569 -60.72 -6.45 11.26
C LYS A 569 -60.09 -6.31 9.88
N ILE A 570 -58.90 -6.91 9.70
CA ILE A 570 -58.15 -6.90 8.43
C ILE A 570 -58.30 -8.26 7.75
N TYR A 571 -58.86 -8.27 6.54
CA TYR A 571 -59.02 -9.49 5.73
C TYR A 571 -58.03 -9.50 4.56
N PRO A 572 -57.08 -10.45 4.49
CA PRO A 572 -56.15 -10.54 3.37
C PRO A 572 -56.79 -11.16 2.10
N PHE A 573 -56.42 -10.62 0.94
CA PHE A 573 -56.97 -11.01 -0.37
C PHE A 573 -55.87 -11.38 -1.37
N PHE A 574 -56.18 -12.30 -2.28
CA PHE A 574 -55.44 -12.52 -3.51
C PHE A 574 -56.07 -11.73 -4.65
N LYS A 575 -55.25 -10.98 -5.38
CA LYS A 575 -55.64 -10.16 -6.53
C LYS A 575 -54.92 -10.64 -7.77
N CYS A 576 -55.64 -10.79 -8.88
CA CYS A 576 -55.05 -11.14 -10.18
C CYS A 576 -54.19 -9.97 -10.70
N ASP A 577 -52.96 -10.25 -11.15
CA ASP A 577 -52.04 -9.20 -11.61
C ASP A 577 -52.54 -8.53 -12.90
N ASN A 578 -53.06 -9.32 -13.86
CA ASN A 578 -53.63 -8.79 -15.09
C ASN A 578 -54.88 -7.93 -14.84
N ALA A 579 -55.76 -8.35 -13.92
CA ALA A 579 -56.98 -7.59 -13.57
C ALA A 579 -56.66 -6.23 -12.91
N ARG A 580 -55.50 -6.11 -12.25
CA ARG A 580 -55.02 -4.87 -11.63
C ARG A 580 -54.43 -3.90 -12.66
N VAL A 581 -53.64 -4.40 -13.61
CA VAL A 581 -52.91 -3.56 -14.57
C VAL A 581 -53.79 -3.17 -15.76
N GLN A 582 -54.61 -4.10 -16.28
CA GLN A 582 -55.51 -3.87 -17.41
C GLN A 582 -56.83 -4.63 -17.22
N LYS A 583 -57.87 -3.94 -16.72
CA LYS A 583 -59.20 -4.54 -16.45
C LYS A 583 -59.85 -5.22 -17.66
N HIS A 584 -59.42 -4.88 -18.88
CA HIS A 584 -59.94 -5.46 -20.13
C HIS A 584 -59.43 -6.89 -20.38
N ILE A 585 -58.31 -7.31 -19.76
CA ILE A 585 -57.68 -8.63 -19.97
C ILE A 585 -58.24 -9.70 -19.04
N CYS A 586 -58.64 -9.32 -17.82
CA CYS A 586 -59.16 -10.26 -16.85
C CYS A 586 -60.14 -9.56 -15.90
N THR A 587 -61.33 -10.13 -15.76
CA THR A 587 -62.41 -9.65 -14.90
C THR A 587 -62.49 -10.37 -13.56
N ALA A 588 -61.48 -11.20 -13.24
CA ALA A 588 -61.46 -12.02 -12.03
C ALA A 588 -61.59 -11.18 -10.76
N GLU A 589 -62.48 -11.61 -9.87
CA GLU A 589 -62.71 -10.93 -8.60
C GLU A 589 -61.62 -11.23 -7.56
N ASN A 590 -61.47 -10.34 -6.58
CA ASN A 590 -60.55 -10.54 -5.47
C ASN A 590 -61.00 -11.73 -4.60
N VAL A 591 -60.09 -12.68 -4.35
CA VAL A 591 -60.39 -13.89 -3.58
C VAL A 591 -59.87 -13.73 -2.15
N ARG A 592 -60.70 -13.98 -1.13
CA ARG A 592 -60.24 -13.97 0.28
C ARG A 592 -59.31 -15.13 0.57
N PHE A 593 -58.27 -14.90 1.38
CA PHE A 593 -57.32 -15.94 1.78
C PHE A 593 -58.01 -17.15 2.43
N GLU A 594 -59.02 -16.91 3.27
CA GLU A 594 -59.79 -17.96 3.96
C GLU A 594 -60.48 -18.91 2.99
N TYR A 595 -60.99 -18.40 1.85
CA TYR A 595 -61.60 -19.24 0.82
C TYR A 595 -60.57 -20.13 0.15
N VAL A 596 -59.34 -19.63 -0.05
CA VAL A 596 -58.24 -20.40 -0.65
C VAL A 596 -57.76 -21.49 0.32
N LEU A 597 -57.52 -21.13 1.59
CA LEU A 597 -57.11 -22.08 2.63
C LEU A 597 -58.19 -23.15 2.88
N GLY A 598 -59.45 -22.75 2.99
CA GLY A 598 -60.57 -23.68 3.15
C GLY A 598 -60.75 -24.62 1.95
N SER A 599 -60.51 -24.14 0.73
CA SER A 599 -60.55 -24.98 -0.48
C SER A 599 -59.38 -25.95 -0.58
N LEU A 600 -58.20 -25.57 -0.07
CA LEU A 600 -57.04 -26.47 0.04
C LEU A 600 -57.35 -27.63 1.01
N LEU A 601 -57.81 -27.31 2.23
CA LEU A 601 -58.15 -28.31 3.23
C LEU A 601 -59.27 -29.24 2.74
N ASP A 602 -60.28 -28.70 2.07
CA ASP A 602 -61.38 -29.48 1.50
C ASP A 602 -60.92 -30.39 0.34
N SER A 603 -59.96 -29.92 -0.46
CA SER A 603 -59.34 -30.75 -1.50
C SER A 603 -58.57 -31.92 -0.89
N LEU A 604 -57.82 -31.70 0.20
CA LEU A 604 -57.11 -32.76 0.93
C LEU A 604 -58.10 -33.77 1.57
N LYS A 605 -59.19 -33.27 2.16
CA LYS A 605 -60.29 -34.10 2.69
C LYS A 605 -60.94 -34.97 1.62
N SER A 606 -61.17 -34.39 0.45
CA SER A 606 -61.75 -35.07 -0.70
C SER A 606 -60.82 -36.15 -1.25
N ILE A 607 -59.51 -35.86 -1.33
CA ILE A 607 -58.49 -36.84 -1.74
C ILE A 607 -58.46 -38.03 -0.76
N LYS A 608 -58.55 -37.78 0.56
CA LYS A 608 -58.62 -38.83 1.58
C LYS A 608 -59.89 -39.69 1.50
N LYS A 609 -61.06 -39.07 1.27
CA LYS A 609 -62.34 -39.80 1.08
C LYS A 609 -62.33 -40.70 -0.16
N ILE A 610 -61.73 -40.24 -1.26
CA ILE A 610 -61.60 -41.01 -2.51
C ILE A 610 -60.67 -42.23 -2.32
N GLY A 611 -59.63 -42.10 -1.48
CA GLY A 611 -58.73 -43.20 -1.14
C GLY A 611 -59.37 -44.33 -0.33
N ASN A 612 -60.45 -44.05 0.42
CA ASN A 612 -61.10 -45.00 1.33
C ASN A 612 -62.45 -45.55 0.84
N SER A 613 -63.00 -45.10 -0.30
CA SER A 613 -64.32 -45.56 -0.78
C SER A 613 -64.22 -46.71 -1.81
N THR A 614 -64.64 -47.92 -1.42
CA THR A 614 -64.64 -49.14 -2.24
C THR A 614 -65.72 -49.18 -3.34
N SER A 615 -66.68 -48.24 -3.38
CA SER A 615 -67.91 -48.39 -4.18
C SER A 615 -67.95 -47.69 -5.56
N TRP A 616 -66.86 -47.06 -6.01
CA TRP A 616 -66.83 -46.34 -7.32
C TRP A 616 -65.93 -47.01 -8.39
N GLN A 617 -65.68 -48.32 -8.27
CA GLN A 617 -64.80 -49.06 -9.20
C GLN A 617 -65.35 -49.31 -10.62
N LYS A 618 -66.55 -48.85 -10.98
CA LYS A 618 -67.16 -49.10 -12.30
C LYS A 618 -67.63 -47.86 -13.05
N THR A 619 -66.76 -46.86 -13.19
CA THR A 619 -66.74 -45.96 -14.37
C THR A 619 -65.32 -45.40 -14.53
N GLY A 620 -64.94 -45.00 -15.75
CA GLY A 620 -63.55 -44.73 -16.18
C GLY A 620 -62.68 -43.75 -15.37
N PHE A 621 -63.21 -43.18 -14.29
CA PHE A 621 -62.46 -42.40 -13.30
C PHE A 621 -61.63 -43.25 -12.32
N GLY A 622 -61.98 -44.53 -12.09
CA GLY A 622 -61.27 -45.41 -11.16
C GLY A 622 -59.80 -45.72 -11.52
N LYS A 623 -59.43 -45.67 -12.81
CA LYS A 623 -58.03 -45.85 -13.26
C LYS A 623 -57.13 -44.65 -12.94
N ARG A 624 -57.69 -43.44 -12.76
CA ARG A 624 -56.91 -42.24 -12.39
C ARG A 624 -56.57 -42.22 -10.90
N ALA A 625 -57.46 -42.68 -10.02
CA ALA A 625 -57.23 -42.70 -8.57
C ALA A 625 -56.12 -43.68 -8.14
N ASN A 626 -56.02 -44.86 -8.77
CA ASN A 626 -54.92 -45.80 -8.48
C ASN A 626 -53.54 -45.31 -8.99
N LYS A 627 -53.51 -44.52 -10.07
CA LYS A 627 -52.27 -43.88 -10.55
C LYS A 627 -51.82 -42.73 -9.62
N PHE A 628 -52.79 -42.13 -8.93
CA PHE A 628 -52.60 -41.04 -7.98
C PHE A 628 -51.96 -41.49 -6.67
N ASN A 629 -52.49 -42.56 -6.03
CA ASN A 629 -51.90 -43.10 -4.80
C ASN A 629 -50.54 -43.80 -5.04
N GLY A 630 -50.33 -44.41 -6.21
CA GLY A 630 -49.05 -45.02 -6.58
C GLY A 630 -47.90 -44.04 -6.85
N SER A 631 -48.22 -42.78 -7.18
CA SER A 631 -47.20 -41.75 -7.46
C SER A 631 -46.76 -40.95 -6.22
N ILE A 632 -47.53 -41.02 -5.13
CA ILE A 632 -47.17 -40.41 -3.83
C ILE A 632 -46.44 -41.43 -2.94
N SER A 633 -46.83 -42.71 -2.99
CA SER A 633 -46.21 -43.76 -2.18
C SER A 633 -44.86 -44.27 -2.71
N SER A 634 -44.52 -44.03 -3.97
CA SER A 634 -43.21 -44.40 -4.55
C SER A 634 -42.09 -43.39 -4.27
N VAL A 635 -42.39 -42.26 -3.62
CA VAL A 635 -41.44 -41.16 -3.35
C VAL A 635 -40.83 -41.25 -1.94
N LEU A 636 -41.29 -42.17 -1.09
CA LEU A 636 -41.07 -42.13 0.36
C LEU A 636 -40.59 -43.47 0.94
N LYS A 637 -39.41 -43.98 0.50
CA LYS A 637 -38.71 -45.08 1.20
C LYS A 637 -37.22 -45.19 0.84
N ILE A 638 -36.33 -44.96 1.82
CA ILE A 638 -35.25 -45.84 2.32
C ILE A 638 -34.01 -45.08 2.87
N GLU A 639 -33.73 -45.42 4.15
CA GLU A 639 -32.50 -45.58 4.96
C GLU A 639 -31.38 -44.52 5.12
N LYS A 640 -31.00 -44.39 6.41
CA LYS A 640 -29.94 -43.59 7.02
C LYS A 640 -28.61 -44.34 6.97
N ASP A 641 -27.58 -43.78 6.32
CA ASP A 641 -26.16 -44.04 6.67
C ASP A 641 -25.15 -43.08 5.99
N ILE A 642 -25.58 -41.90 5.49
CA ILE A 642 -24.74 -41.01 4.64
C ILE A 642 -24.07 -39.84 5.42
N ASP A 643 -24.47 -39.60 6.68
CA ASP A 643 -24.11 -38.35 7.39
C ASP A 643 -22.61 -38.17 7.72
N ASN A 644 -21.85 -39.25 7.88
CA ASN A 644 -20.43 -39.16 8.25
C ASN A 644 -19.52 -38.77 7.09
N ASP A 645 -19.75 -39.31 5.88
CA ASP A 645 -18.91 -39.01 4.71
C ASP A 645 -19.13 -37.59 4.18
N VAL A 646 -20.35 -37.08 4.28
CA VAL A 646 -20.70 -35.70 3.92
C VAL A 646 -19.99 -34.70 4.83
N SER A 647 -19.90 -34.98 6.14
CA SER A 647 -19.24 -34.11 7.11
C SER A 647 -17.73 -33.95 6.84
N VAL A 648 -17.05 -35.05 6.48
CA VAL A 648 -15.62 -35.05 6.13
C VAL A 648 -15.37 -34.24 4.87
N LYS A 649 -16.16 -34.46 3.81
CA LYS A 649 -16.01 -33.71 2.54
C LYS A 649 -16.33 -32.21 2.69
N ILE A 650 -17.30 -31.84 3.52
CA ILE A 650 -17.59 -30.43 3.84
C ILE A 650 -16.37 -29.77 4.52
N LYS A 651 -15.65 -30.49 5.37
CA LYS A 651 -14.44 -29.97 6.03
C LYS A 651 -13.32 -29.70 5.02
N GLU A 652 -13.06 -30.64 4.10
CA GLU A 652 -12.06 -30.49 3.03
C GLU A 652 -12.40 -29.35 2.07
N LEU A 653 -13.68 -29.21 1.70
CA LEU A 653 -14.16 -28.11 0.86
C LEU A 653 -13.90 -26.74 1.51
N ASN A 654 -14.10 -26.63 2.82
CA ASN A 654 -13.87 -25.39 3.56
C ASN A 654 -12.39 -25.00 3.65
N GLU A 655 -11.49 -25.99 3.79
CA GLU A 655 -10.04 -25.76 3.74
C GLU A 655 -9.60 -25.30 2.35
N CYS A 656 -10.11 -25.92 1.29
CA CYS A 656 -9.85 -25.50 -0.09
C CYS A 656 -10.31 -24.05 -0.33
N ARG A 657 -11.50 -23.70 0.17
CA ARG A 657 -12.05 -22.34 0.10
C ARG A 657 -11.16 -21.29 0.75
N LEU A 658 -10.56 -21.59 1.91
CA LEU A 658 -9.63 -20.70 2.60
C LEU A 658 -8.33 -20.49 1.80
N LYS A 659 -7.82 -21.55 1.16
CA LYS A 659 -6.62 -21.47 0.31
C LYS A 659 -6.85 -20.56 -0.90
N ILE A 660 -8.02 -20.66 -1.54
CA ILE A 660 -8.42 -19.80 -2.66
C ILE A 660 -8.48 -18.33 -2.21
N GLU A 661 -9.15 -18.04 -1.09
CA GLU A 661 -9.22 -16.66 -0.58
C GLU A 661 -7.85 -16.08 -0.21
N ASN A 662 -6.97 -16.88 0.38
CA ASN A 662 -5.60 -16.48 0.70
C ASN A 662 -4.76 -16.21 -0.55
N LEU A 663 -4.98 -16.95 -1.64
CA LEU A 663 -4.33 -16.69 -2.92
C LEU A 663 -4.90 -15.44 -3.59
N ASN A 664 -6.21 -15.24 -3.58
CA ASN A 664 -6.85 -14.04 -4.12
C ASN A 664 -6.39 -12.78 -3.38
N ALA A 665 -6.28 -12.82 -2.05
CA ALA A 665 -5.74 -11.71 -1.28
C ALA A 665 -4.27 -11.41 -1.63
N LYS A 666 -3.46 -12.42 -1.96
CA LYS A 666 -2.06 -12.24 -2.43
C LYS A 666 -1.99 -11.73 -3.87
N ILE A 667 -2.95 -12.07 -4.73
CA ILE A 667 -3.02 -11.57 -6.10
C ILE A 667 -3.40 -10.08 -6.09
N GLU A 668 -4.34 -9.68 -5.23
CA GLU A 668 -4.66 -8.26 -5.01
C GLU A 668 -3.46 -7.44 -4.50
N GLU A 669 -2.41 -8.07 -3.92
CA GLU A 669 -1.18 -7.38 -3.52
C GLU A 669 -0.21 -7.11 -4.69
N LEU A 670 -0.33 -7.84 -5.80
CA LEU A 670 0.56 -7.79 -6.95
C LEU A 670 -0.04 -6.87 -8.02
N ASP A 671 0.10 -5.55 -7.83
CA ASP A 671 -0.34 -4.54 -8.80
C ASP A 671 0.23 -4.82 -10.20
N PHE A 672 -0.66 -4.95 -11.19
CA PHE A 672 -0.44 -5.06 -12.64
C PHE A 672 0.52 -6.16 -13.17
N ASN A 673 1.15 -6.97 -12.32
CA ASN A 673 2.08 -8.01 -12.77
C ASN A 673 1.92 -9.30 -11.95
N VAL A 674 0.84 -10.04 -12.23
CA VAL A 674 0.55 -11.33 -11.59
C VAL A 674 1.32 -12.45 -12.29
N PRO A 675 2.25 -13.15 -11.60
CA PRO A 675 2.98 -14.26 -12.22
C PRO A 675 2.04 -15.40 -12.63
N LYS A 676 2.25 -15.98 -13.82
CA LYS A 676 1.44 -17.09 -14.38
C LYS A 676 1.29 -18.28 -13.41
N ILE A 677 2.25 -18.48 -12.51
CA ILE A 677 2.24 -19.52 -11.47
C ILE A 677 1.06 -19.37 -10.50
N PHE A 678 0.73 -18.14 -10.08
CA PHE A 678 -0.39 -17.88 -9.16
C PHE A 678 -1.74 -18.13 -9.84
N VAL A 679 -1.86 -17.74 -11.11
CA VAL A 679 -3.08 -17.96 -11.90
C VAL A 679 -3.31 -19.45 -12.14
N LYS A 680 -2.26 -20.21 -12.49
CA LYS A 680 -2.35 -21.66 -12.67
C LYS A 680 -2.76 -22.38 -11.38
N LYS A 681 -2.14 -22.02 -10.25
CA LYS A 681 -2.44 -22.61 -8.95
C LYS A 681 -3.85 -22.25 -8.45
N LEU A 682 -4.33 -21.05 -8.75
CA LEU A 682 -5.70 -20.64 -8.45
C LEU A 682 -6.69 -21.49 -9.26
N SER A 683 -6.47 -21.63 -10.57
CA SER A 683 -7.31 -22.45 -11.45
C SER A 683 -7.38 -23.92 -11.03
N GLU A 684 -6.26 -24.51 -10.60
CA GLU A 684 -6.21 -25.89 -10.07
C GLU A 684 -7.05 -26.04 -8.80
N LEU A 685 -6.95 -25.09 -7.86
CA LEU A 685 -7.72 -25.12 -6.61
C LEU A 685 -9.20 -24.84 -6.82
N GLU A 686 -9.56 -23.92 -7.73
CA GLU A 686 -10.95 -23.65 -8.12
C GLU A 686 -11.59 -24.89 -8.75
N HIS A 687 -10.84 -25.62 -9.58
CA HIS A 687 -11.31 -26.88 -10.17
C HIS A 687 -11.57 -27.95 -9.11
N GLN A 688 -10.63 -28.15 -8.18
CA GLN A 688 -10.80 -29.07 -7.05
C GLN A 688 -11.99 -28.69 -6.17
N TYR A 689 -12.21 -27.39 -5.93
CA TYR A 689 -13.35 -26.89 -5.18
C TYR A 689 -14.68 -27.22 -5.87
N ASP A 690 -14.78 -27.00 -7.18
CA ASP A 690 -15.99 -27.28 -7.95
C ASP A 690 -16.29 -28.78 -8.05
N GLU A 691 -15.28 -29.63 -8.14
CA GLU A 691 -15.42 -31.08 -8.13
C GLU A 691 -15.96 -31.59 -6.79
N MET A 692 -15.32 -31.21 -5.68
CA MET A 692 -15.78 -31.56 -4.32
C MET A 692 -17.20 -31.05 -4.04
N LYS A 693 -17.55 -29.87 -4.55
CA LYS A 693 -18.90 -29.32 -4.40
C LYS A 693 -19.95 -30.15 -5.13
N LYS A 694 -19.65 -30.61 -6.36
CA LYS A 694 -20.55 -31.49 -7.13
C LYS A 694 -20.75 -32.82 -6.40
N GLU A 695 -19.70 -33.39 -5.83
CA GLU A 695 -19.81 -34.63 -5.05
C GLU A 695 -20.71 -34.46 -3.82
N ILE A 696 -20.58 -33.34 -3.10
CA ILE A 696 -21.46 -33.04 -1.95
C ILE A 696 -22.91 -32.84 -2.40
N GLU A 697 -23.15 -32.16 -3.52
CA GLU A 697 -24.50 -31.95 -4.05
C GLU A 697 -25.16 -33.28 -4.47
N ILE A 698 -24.38 -34.22 -5.02
CA ILE A 698 -24.82 -35.59 -5.31
C ILE A 698 -25.17 -36.34 -4.01
N LEU A 699 -24.32 -36.24 -2.99
CA LEU A 699 -24.56 -36.91 -1.70
C LEU A 699 -25.74 -36.31 -0.92
N GLU A 700 -25.90 -34.98 -0.90
CA GLU A 700 -27.03 -34.30 -0.25
C GLU A 700 -28.37 -34.59 -0.96
N SER A 701 -28.36 -34.84 -2.28
CA SER A 701 -29.56 -35.23 -3.02
C SER A 701 -30.12 -36.59 -2.58
N GLN A 702 -29.29 -37.42 -1.95
CA GLN A 702 -29.67 -38.74 -1.43
C GLN A 702 -30.22 -38.68 0.01
N SER A 703 -30.07 -37.55 0.73
CA SER A 703 -30.38 -37.43 2.16
C SER A 703 -31.40 -36.32 2.47
N THR A 704 -32.59 -36.33 1.87
CA THR A 704 -33.64 -35.34 2.22
C THR A 704 -34.58 -35.86 3.31
N GLU A 705 -34.61 -35.18 4.46
CA GLU A 705 -35.70 -35.29 5.45
C GLU A 705 -37.02 -34.82 4.79
N GLN A 706 -37.91 -35.75 4.47
CA GLN A 706 -39.19 -35.47 3.81
C GLN A 706 -40.32 -35.22 4.82
N ILE A 707 -41.17 -34.24 4.53
CA ILE A 707 -42.44 -33.97 5.23
C ILE A 707 -43.56 -34.70 4.48
N ASP A 708 -44.27 -35.57 5.17
CA ASP A 708 -45.39 -36.34 4.63
C ASP A 708 -46.72 -35.58 4.84
N ILE A 709 -47.21 -34.89 3.82
CA ILE A 709 -48.48 -34.17 3.87
C ILE A 709 -49.61 -35.11 3.42
N GLN A 710 -50.01 -36.05 4.29
CA GLN A 710 -51.13 -36.96 4.02
C GLN A 710 -52.47 -36.43 4.55
N ASP A 711 -52.43 -35.54 5.55
CA ASP A 711 -53.61 -35.14 6.32
C ASP A 711 -53.83 -33.63 6.42
N GLU A 712 -55.11 -33.24 6.45
CA GLU A 712 -55.57 -31.88 6.72
C GLU A 712 -55.08 -31.36 8.09
N LEU A 713 -54.98 -32.27 9.08
CA LEU A 713 -54.46 -31.96 10.42
C LEU A 713 -52.98 -31.56 10.39
N THR A 714 -52.15 -32.22 9.58
CA THR A 714 -50.72 -31.89 9.44
C THR A 714 -50.51 -30.50 8.84
N VAL A 715 -51.33 -30.13 7.85
CA VAL A 715 -51.30 -28.77 7.26
C VAL A 715 -51.75 -27.73 8.27
N ILE A 716 -52.77 -28.04 9.07
CA ILE A 716 -53.26 -27.16 10.14
C ILE A 716 -52.17 -26.93 11.19
N GLU A 717 -51.52 -27.97 11.70
CA GLU A 717 -50.44 -27.87 12.69
C GLU A 717 -49.24 -27.06 12.18
N LEU A 718 -48.79 -27.33 10.94
CA LEU A 718 -47.72 -26.59 10.30
C LEU A 718 -48.12 -25.13 10.03
N PHE A 719 -49.40 -24.87 9.76
CA PHE A 719 -49.89 -23.51 9.57
C PHE A 719 -49.90 -22.69 10.88
N LYS A 720 -50.09 -23.32 12.05
CA LYS A 720 -50.07 -22.61 13.34
C LYS A 720 -48.72 -21.94 13.63
N THR A 721 -47.61 -22.57 13.21
CA THR A 721 -46.25 -22.07 13.49
C THR A 721 -45.63 -21.31 12.29
N GLU A 722 -44.83 -20.27 12.56
CA GLU A 722 -44.12 -19.51 11.51
C GLU A 722 -43.12 -20.39 10.73
N SER A 723 -42.40 -21.26 11.47
CA SER A 723 -41.47 -22.24 10.89
C SER A 723 -42.20 -23.25 9.99
N GLY A 724 -43.39 -23.72 10.40
CA GLY A 724 -44.20 -24.64 9.60
C GLY A 724 -44.73 -24.03 8.30
N ARG A 725 -45.13 -22.74 8.29
CA ARG A 725 -45.54 -22.04 7.05
C ARG A 725 -44.40 -21.90 6.04
N LEU A 726 -43.17 -21.70 6.51
CA LEU A 726 -41.99 -21.66 5.65
C LEU A 726 -41.67 -23.05 5.07
N LYS A 727 -41.82 -24.11 5.87
CA LYS A 727 -41.70 -25.50 5.43
C LYS A 727 -42.74 -25.83 4.35
N LEU A 728 -44.00 -25.42 4.52
CA LEU A 728 -45.06 -25.60 3.52
C LEU A 728 -44.76 -24.88 2.19
N ASN A 729 -44.33 -23.61 2.25
CA ASN A 729 -43.94 -22.87 1.05
C ASN A 729 -42.76 -23.52 0.30
N ARG A 730 -41.81 -24.10 1.04
CA ARG A 730 -40.68 -24.84 0.47
C ARG A 730 -41.17 -26.12 -0.19
N PHE A 731 -42.00 -26.91 0.50
CA PHE A 731 -42.59 -28.14 0.00
C PHE A 731 -43.36 -27.94 -1.31
N PHE A 732 -44.26 -26.94 -1.39
CA PHE A 732 -45.01 -26.68 -2.63
C PHE A 732 -44.10 -26.28 -3.79
N LYS A 733 -42.99 -25.59 -3.49
CA LYS A 733 -42.03 -25.19 -4.51
C LYS A 733 -41.16 -26.34 -5.00
N GLU A 734 -40.65 -27.17 -4.11
CA GLU A 734 -39.82 -28.34 -4.46
C GLU A 734 -40.61 -29.37 -5.26
N ASN A 735 -41.91 -29.53 -4.97
CA ASN A 735 -42.78 -30.46 -5.67
C ASN A 735 -43.47 -29.88 -6.92
N SER A 736 -43.12 -28.65 -7.33
CA SER A 736 -43.71 -27.95 -8.48
C SER A 736 -45.25 -27.88 -8.45
N ILE A 737 -45.82 -27.70 -7.26
CA ILE A 737 -47.28 -27.63 -7.05
C ILE A 737 -47.74 -26.19 -7.25
N ILE A 738 -48.71 -25.99 -8.16
CA ILE A 738 -49.35 -24.71 -8.44
C ILE A 738 -50.86 -24.76 -8.15
N PHE A 739 -51.42 -23.61 -7.79
CA PHE A 739 -52.81 -23.45 -7.39
C PHE A 739 -53.50 -22.44 -8.28
N ASN A 740 -54.51 -22.86 -9.05
CA ASN A 740 -55.35 -21.96 -9.83
C ASN A 740 -56.65 -21.66 -9.08
N VAL A 741 -56.97 -20.38 -8.91
CA VAL A 741 -58.11 -19.95 -8.09
C VAL A 741 -58.95 -18.89 -8.81
N SER A 742 -60.27 -19.01 -8.73
CA SER A 742 -61.23 -17.94 -9.00
C SER A 742 -62.40 -17.99 -8.02
N HIS A 743 -63.05 -16.85 -7.77
CA HIS A 743 -64.19 -16.76 -6.86
C HIS A 743 -65.28 -15.90 -7.50
N GLU A 744 -66.52 -16.37 -7.42
CA GLU A 744 -67.69 -15.66 -7.91
C GLU A 744 -68.54 -15.18 -6.71
N LYS A 745 -68.63 -13.86 -6.49
CA LYS A 745 -69.36 -13.30 -5.34
C LYS A 745 -70.86 -13.58 -5.34
N LYS A 746 -71.49 -13.64 -6.52
CA LYS A 746 -72.95 -13.85 -6.66
C LYS A 746 -73.36 -15.24 -6.16
N SER A 747 -72.60 -16.26 -6.55
CA SER A 747 -72.85 -17.66 -6.18
C SER A 747 -72.08 -18.08 -4.91
N ARG A 748 -71.15 -17.25 -4.42
CA ARG A 748 -70.22 -17.53 -3.31
C ARG A 748 -69.38 -18.80 -3.53
N THR A 749 -69.18 -19.16 -4.79
CA THR A 749 -68.47 -20.38 -5.18
C THR A 749 -67.03 -20.04 -5.51
N THR A 750 -66.09 -20.76 -4.87
CA THR A 750 -64.67 -20.69 -5.18
C THR A 750 -64.29 -21.90 -6.01
N ARG A 751 -63.72 -21.66 -7.20
CA ARG A 751 -63.07 -22.67 -8.02
C ARG A 751 -61.61 -22.73 -7.62
N PHE A 752 -61.16 -23.88 -7.14
CA PHE A 752 -59.80 -24.13 -6.69
C PHE A 752 -59.25 -25.38 -7.38
N GLU A 753 -58.10 -25.27 -8.01
CA GLU A 753 -57.47 -26.35 -8.76
C GLU A 753 -56.02 -26.49 -8.36
N ILE A 754 -55.59 -27.71 -8.05
CA ILE A 754 -54.19 -28.05 -7.78
C ILE A 754 -53.61 -28.72 -9.02
N LYS A 755 -52.46 -28.25 -9.50
CA LYS A 755 -51.71 -28.87 -10.60
C LYS A 755 -50.26 -29.10 -10.21
N ARG A 756 -49.63 -30.11 -10.84
CA ARG A 756 -48.17 -30.29 -10.83
C ARG A 756 -47.62 -29.80 -12.17
N LYS A 757 -46.69 -28.86 -12.12
CA LYS A 757 -46.07 -28.30 -13.32
C LYS A 757 -44.91 -29.21 -13.76
N ASN A 758 -45.11 -29.96 -14.84
CA ASN A 758 -44.09 -30.79 -15.50
C ASN A 758 -43.80 -30.24 -16.90
N ASP A 759 -42.57 -30.38 -17.40
CA ASP A 759 -42.13 -29.77 -18.67
C ASP A 759 -42.86 -30.27 -19.93
N VAL A 760 -43.64 -31.35 -19.85
CA VAL A 760 -44.28 -32.00 -21.02
C VAL A 760 -45.82 -31.94 -20.99
N THR A 761 -46.46 -32.09 -19.82
CA THR A 761 -47.93 -31.90 -19.65
C THR A 761 -48.24 -31.50 -18.21
N ASP A 762 -49.08 -30.47 -18.01
CA ASP A 762 -49.56 -30.07 -16.68
C ASP A 762 -50.50 -31.14 -16.11
N GLU A 763 -50.05 -31.87 -15.09
CA GLU A 763 -50.88 -32.90 -14.44
C GLU A 763 -51.84 -32.23 -13.45
N ARG A 764 -53.15 -32.39 -13.69
CA ARG A 764 -54.19 -31.88 -12.79
C ARG A 764 -54.37 -32.82 -11.61
N LEU A 765 -54.05 -32.34 -10.40
CA LEU A 765 -54.12 -33.11 -9.17
C LEU A 765 -55.53 -33.09 -8.54
N SER A 766 -56.18 -31.93 -8.50
CA SER A 766 -57.55 -31.82 -8.00
C SER A 766 -58.31 -30.64 -8.60
N LEU A 767 -59.64 -30.72 -8.62
CA LEU A 767 -60.54 -29.60 -8.84
C LEU A 767 -61.59 -29.62 -7.74
N ASN A 768 -61.73 -28.50 -7.06
CA ASN A 768 -62.74 -28.28 -6.06
C ASN A 768 -63.57 -27.04 -6.43
N LEU A 769 -64.89 -27.16 -6.34
CA LEU A 769 -65.87 -26.09 -6.46
C LEU A 769 -66.64 -26.07 -5.15
N LYS A 770 -66.29 -25.15 -4.25
CA LYS A 770 -66.91 -25.06 -2.92
C LYS A 770 -67.64 -23.74 -2.74
N THR A 771 -68.88 -23.82 -2.27
CA THR A 771 -69.69 -22.66 -1.88
C THR A 771 -69.50 -22.38 -0.39
N PHE A 772 -69.06 -21.17 -0.04
CA PHE A 772 -68.76 -20.80 1.34
C PHE A 772 -69.88 -19.99 2.01
N GLN A 773 -70.02 -20.15 3.33
CA GLN A 773 -70.89 -19.31 4.17
C GLN A 773 -70.31 -17.90 4.36
N GLN A 774 -71.16 -16.93 4.71
CA GLN A 774 -70.78 -15.51 4.82
C GLN A 774 -69.92 -15.20 6.06
N LYS A 775 -70.02 -16.01 7.13
CA LYS A 775 -69.25 -15.91 8.39
C LYS A 775 -68.66 -17.28 8.75
N ASN A 776 -67.57 -17.30 9.53
CA ASN A 776 -66.93 -18.51 10.08
C ASN A 776 -66.54 -19.58 9.04
N ILE A 777 -65.83 -19.15 7.99
CA ILE A 777 -65.48 -19.97 6.81
C ILE A 777 -64.65 -21.21 7.15
N LEU A 778 -63.80 -21.16 8.18
CA LEU A 778 -62.88 -22.23 8.54
C LEU A 778 -63.36 -23.08 9.73
N HIS A 779 -64.58 -22.84 10.23
CA HIS A 779 -65.15 -23.58 11.37
C HIS A 779 -65.33 -25.08 11.07
N GLU A 780 -65.52 -25.47 9.80
CA GLU A 780 -65.58 -26.88 9.38
C GLU A 780 -64.25 -27.64 9.61
N PHE A 781 -63.16 -26.94 9.94
CA PHE A 781 -61.81 -27.47 10.11
C PHE A 781 -61.21 -27.14 11.51
N ASP A 782 -62.04 -26.85 12.51
CA ASP A 782 -61.62 -26.47 13.89
C ASP A 782 -60.67 -25.25 13.97
N LEU A 783 -60.70 -24.38 12.95
CA LEU A 783 -59.97 -23.12 12.95
C LEU A 783 -60.94 -21.97 13.30
N VAL A 784 -60.67 -21.28 14.42
CA VAL A 784 -61.30 -20.00 14.77
C VAL A 784 -60.88 -18.92 13.76
N ASP A 785 -61.59 -17.79 13.71
CA ASP A 785 -61.25 -16.63 12.87
C ASP A 785 -59.73 -16.33 12.94
N LEU A 786 -59.06 -16.35 11.78
CA LEU A 786 -57.60 -16.18 11.64
C LEU A 786 -57.12 -14.90 12.34
N GLN A 787 -58.00 -13.92 12.50
CA GLN A 787 -57.74 -12.66 13.18
C GLN A 787 -57.57 -12.81 14.69
N THR A 788 -58.31 -13.72 15.31
CA THR A 788 -58.17 -14.06 16.75
C THR A 788 -56.99 -14.98 17.02
N MET A 789 -56.63 -15.83 16.05
CA MET A 789 -55.53 -16.77 16.16
C MET A 789 -54.14 -16.10 16.15
N PHE A 790 -54.03 -14.91 15.54
CA PHE A 790 -52.76 -14.22 15.32
C PHE A 790 -52.73 -12.76 15.79
N ASP A 791 -53.69 -12.37 16.65
CA ASP A 791 -53.81 -11.04 17.27
C ASP A 791 -53.70 -9.88 16.25
N LEU A 792 -54.56 -9.92 15.22
CA LEU A 792 -54.59 -8.94 14.13
C LEU A 792 -55.49 -7.73 14.40
N SER A 793 -55.79 -7.42 15.67
CA SER A 793 -56.54 -6.21 16.02
C SER A 793 -55.75 -4.97 15.59
N VAL A 794 -56.44 -3.98 15.03
CA VAL A 794 -55.85 -2.65 14.79
C VAL A 794 -55.49 -2.08 16.17
N LYS A 795 -54.20 -2.00 16.50
CA LYS A 795 -53.74 -1.12 17.59
C LYS A 795 -53.82 0.31 17.05
N ASP A 796 -54.53 1.17 17.78
CA ASP A 796 -54.69 2.60 17.46
C ASP A 796 -53.35 3.31 17.18
#